data_AF-A0A9E1URF8-F1
#
_entry.id   AF-A0A9E1URF8-F1
#
_cell.length_a   1.000
_cell.length_b   1.000
_cell.length_c   1.000
_cell.angle_alpha   90.00
_cell.angle_beta   90.00
_cell.angle_gamma   90.00
#
_symmetry.space_group_name_H-M   'P 1'
#
loop_
_entity.id
_entity.type
_entity.pdbx_description
1 polymer ?
#
loop_
_entity_poly.entity_id
_entity_poly.type
_entity_poly.pdbx_seq_one_letter_code
_entity_poly.pdbx_strand_id
1 'polypeptide(L)'
;MVTDRIVVLACGVLEWNIRELAKELPPGSLQIEILPAQLHQNPSRLRELLQDRIDELAGEPGIRGIVLGYGVCGRGTMELAARNVPLVLPRTQDCIGISLGSHYRYAEEFANWPGTRYMTHGWYQKTVENSPREQYHTDRNRSLFGRDYEALAERYGDDNADFICRFRDSWKRNYQRAAYIRFAGEPQPAPGEGATHSMASSLDWEHQVLDGDDSLLRAMVTGNWSDYRILVVPPGHHSVSAPGEEVMSFASGVETHLDQILGRYRRPHELPEPERAGIGLGIDTGGTYTDAVVYDFGTNEVLASAKSPTIHSNLLRGIRGAMEQLPRELLSRVARVGLSTTLATNAFVERKGRPVALLLMSPFAVNEEDYPFRFVRHVAGALTMEGTERESVCLDEIEVVARQAAAAGCEAIAVSGFGGVVDPAHELLVARTALAASGLHAVCGHELTSRLNFKERATTAAMNAKLVPMIESLIESVEQALAEFGLVEARIMMVKGDGSQMLAAAAKATPVETVLSGPAASVVGAARLTGCQDAVVADMGGTTLDVAVLRHGLPIMREEGARIGDFATSVAAMAVQTIGLGGDSEIDLSGWPKVKIGPRRVAPLCRLAELGPDLPDRFAEEAADAISRASASVDMVGLGEGVEPAGNRVLTQLVERPLLLGSLARRMNRAQPDHLNWRELESEGRLVRYGLTLTDILHLEGTFLRFDPEP
;
A
#
# COMPACT_ATOMS: atom_id res chain seq x y z
N MET A 1 49.34 24.46 7.71
CA MET A 1 48.29 23.86 8.54
C MET A 1 47.03 23.85 7.70
N VAL A 2 46.63 22.69 7.19
CA VAL A 2 45.34 22.57 6.49
C VAL A 2 44.28 22.64 7.58
N THR A 3 43.52 23.73 7.62
CA THR A 3 42.36 23.84 8.51
C THR A 3 41.27 22.92 7.98
N ASP A 4 40.91 21.90 8.74
CA ASP A 4 39.80 21.01 8.42
C ASP A 4 38.50 21.82 8.31
N ARG A 5 37.94 21.94 7.09
CA ARG A 5 36.73 22.72 6.80
C ARG A 5 35.49 21.82 6.74
N ILE A 6 34.33 22.38 7.06
CA ILE A 6 33.03 21.71 6.86
C ILE A 6 32.43 22.23 5.55
N VAL A 7 31.93 21.33 4.71
CA VAL A 7 31.22 21.70 3.48
C VAL A 7 29.72 21.60 3.74
N VAL A 8 28.96 22.61 3.36
CA VAL A 8 27.51 22.68 3.57
C VAL A 8 26.82 22.66 2.21
N LEU A 9 26.08 21.59 1.91
CA LEU A 9 25.19 21.48 0.75
C LEU A 9 23.76 21.72 1.21
N ALA A 10 23.14 22.84 0.82
CA ALA A 10 21.85 23.22 1.40
C ALA A 10 20.82 23.71 0.38
N CYS A 11 19.56 23.55 0.74
CA CYS A 11 18.44 24.14 0.02
C CYS A 11 18.54 25.67 0.05
N GLY A 12 18.23 26.34 -1.07
CA GLY A 12 18.17 27.80 -1.15
C GLY A 12 17.29 28.47 -0.09
N VAL A 13 16.28 27.76 0.44
CA VAL A 13 15.41 28.24 1.52
C VAL A 13 16.18 28.46 2.84
N LEU A 14 17.30 27.77 3.06
CA LEU A 14 18.12 27.89 4.28
C LEU A 14 19.34 28.80 4.08
N GLU A 15 19.52 29.38 2.88
CA GLU A 15 20.73 30.15 2.55
C GLU A 15 20.99 31.29 3.54
N TRP A 16 19.94 32.05 3.88
CA TRP A 16 20.06 33.17 4.81
C TRP A 16 20.56 32.71 6.19
N ASN A 17 19.90 31.71 6.79
CA ASN A 17 20.27 31.16 8.11
C ASN A 17 21.72 30.68 8.13
N ILE A 18 22.14 29.93 7.10
CA ILE A 18 23.50 29.39 7.01
C ILE A 18 24.53 30.53 6.88
N ARG A 19 24.23 31.55 6.08
CA ARG A 19 25.15 32.69 5.89
C ARG A 19 25.26 33.57 7.12
N GLU A 20 24.19 33.79 7.89
CA GLU A 20 24.26 34.50 9.16
C GLU A 20 25.12 33.73 10.17
N LEU A 21 24.89 32.43 10.33
CA LEU A 21 25.71 31.57 11.20
C LEU A 21 27.20 31.56 10.79
N ALA A 22 27.48 31.59 9.49
CA ALA A 22 28.85 31.61 8.99
C ALA A 22 29.64 32.88 9.36
N LYS A 23 28.97 34.02 9.58
CA LYS A 23 29.63 35.27 10.03
C LYS A 23 30.21 35.16 11.44
N GLU A 24 29.65 34.27 12.26
CA GLU A 24 30.08 34.05 13.64
C GLU A 24 31.25 33.05 13.75
N LEU A 25 31.60 32.38 12.63
CA LEU A 25 32.62 31.35 12.59
C LEU A 25 33.95 31.86 12.03
N PRO A 26 35.09 31.23 12.38
CA PRO A 26 36.39 31.61 11.83
C PRO A 26 36.41 31.59 10.29
N PRO A 27 37.01 32.59 9.62
CA PRO A 27 37.11 32.60 8.16
C PRO A 27 37.74 31.31 7.61
N GLY A 28 37.13 30.72 6.58
CA GLY A 28 37.60 29.48 5.96
C GLY A 28 37.20 28.19 6.67
N SER A 29 36.45 28.26 7.79
CA SER A 29 35.92 27.08 8.49
C SER A 29 34.77 26.39 7.75
N LEU A 30 34.01 27.14 6.93
CA LEU A 30 32.89 26.66 6.13
C LEU A 30 33.08 26.91 4.63
N GLN A 31 32.73 25.92 3.82
CA GLN A 31 32.47 26.05 2.39
C GLN A 31 30.98 25.84 2.16
N ILE A 32 30.27 26.86 1.65
CA ILE A 32 28.81 26.82 1.52
C ILE A 32 28.44 26.71 0.04
N GLU A 33 27.69 25.68 -0.32
CA GLU A 33 27.14 25.45 -1.65
C GLU A 33 25.61 25.42 -1.56
N ILE A 34 24.96 26.40 -2.19
CA ILE A 34 23.51 26.55 -2.18
C ILE A 34 22.95 25.97 -3.48
N LEU A 35 22.08 24.98 -3.34
CA LEU A 35 21.34 24.39 -4.45
C LEU A 35 20.01 25.13 -4.65
N PRO A 36 19.42 25.05 -5.87
CA PRO A 36 18.12 25.64 -6.14
C PRO A 36 17.05 25.29 -5.09
N ALA A 37 16.23 26.27 -4.72
CA ALA A 37 15.06 26.01 -3.88
C ALA A 37 14.07 25.09 -4.63
N GLN A 38 13.20 24.42 -3.88
CA GLN A 38 12.14 23.53 -4.39
C GLN A 38 12.59 22.21 -5.04
N LEU A 39 13.87 21.85 -5.00
CA LEU A 39 14.32 20.52 -5.48
C LEU A 39 13.64 19.34 -4.78
N HIS A 40 13.05 19.53 -3.59
CA HIS A 40 12.23 18.51 -2.92
C HIS A 40 10.98 18.09 -3.69
N GLN A 41 10.53 18.90 -4.67
CA GLN A 41 9.44 18.54 -5.59
C GLN A 41 9.88 17.49 -6.63
N ASN A 42 11.20 17.29 -6.79
CA ASN A 42 11.78 16.23 -7.62
C ASN A 42 12.87 15.47 -6.84
N PRO A 43 12.48 14.54 -5.94
CA PRO A 43 13.41 13.87 -5.03
C PRO A 43 14.51 13.06 -5.73
N SER A 44 14.23 12.48 -6.89
CA SER A 44 15.23 11.76 -7.69
C SER A 44 16.32 12.69 -8.19
N ARG A 45 15.95 13.87 -8.71
CA ARG A 45 16.90 14.88 -9.15
C ARG A 45 17.70 15.47 -7.98
N LEU A 46 17.05 15.68 -6.84
CA LEU A 46 17.73 16.11 -5.61
C LEU A 46 18.79 15.09 -5.18
N ARG A 47 18.46 13.79 -5.17
CA ARG A 47 19.40 12.72 -4.79
C ARG A 47 20.60 12.67 -5.71
N GLU A 48 20.36 12.69 -7.02
CA GLU A 48 21.41 12.68 -8.05
C GLU A 48 22.37 13.85 -7.85
N LEU A 49 21.84 15.08 -7.75
CA LEU A 49 22.66 16.29 -7.55
C LEU A 49 23.46 16.26 -6.24
N LEU A 50 22.86 15.78 -5.15
CA LEU A 50 23.55 15.65 -3.87
C LEU A 50 24.65 14.58 -3.93
N GLN A 51 24.37 13.42 -4.53
CA GLN A 51 25.35 12.34 -4.64
C GLN A 51 26.53 12.75 -5.54
N ASP A 52 26.25 13.38 -6.69
CA ASP A 52 27.29 13.89 -7.59
C ASP A 52 28.22 14.84 -6.85
N ARG A 53 27.66 15.78 -6.08
CA ARG A 53 28.47 16.72 -5.32
C ARG A 53 29.23 16.08 -4.16
N ILE A 54 28.62 15.10 -3.48
CA ILE A 54 29.30 14.29 -2.45
C ILE A 54 30.50 13.55 -3.05
N ASP A 55 30.33 12.98 -4.24
CA ASP A 55 31.37 12.21 -4.94
C ASP A 55 32.53 13.12 -5.40
N GLU A 56 32.23 14.32 -5.87
CA GLU A 56 33.24 15.32 -6.22
C GLU A 56 34.01 15.80 -4.97
N LEU A 57 33.30 16.09 -3.87
CA LEU A 57 33.91 16.52 -2.60
C LEU A 57 34.75 15.44 -1.93
N ALA A 58 34.41 14.16 -2.12
CA ALA A 58 35.18 13.04 -1.60
C ALA A 58 36.65 13.06 -2.09
N GLY A 59 36.92 13.63 -3.26
CA GLY A 59 38.28 13.77 -3.79
C GLY A 59 39.11 14.89 -3.16
N GLU A 60 38.50 15.80 -2.39
CA GLU A 60 39.14 17.01 -1.90
C GLU A 60 39.78 16.83 -0.50
N PRO A 61 41.06 17.19 -0.30
CA PRO A 61 41.70 17.09 1.01
C PRO A 61 41.24 18.19 1.97
N GLY A 62 41.20 17.85 3.27
CA GLY A 62 40.92 18.81 4.35
C GLY A 62 39.44 19.08 4.62
N ILE A 63 38.54 18.18 4.20
CA ILE A 63 37.11 18.23 4.56
C ILE A 63 36.85 17.34 5.77
N ARG A 64 36.31 17.94 6.84
CA ARG A 64 35.95 17.24 8.09
C ARG A 64 34.63 16.46 7.98
N GLY A 65 33.69 16.98 7.19
CA GLY A 65 32.36 16.43 6.99
C GLY A 65 31.53 17.28 6.02
N ILE A 66 30.53 16.64 5.41
CA ILE A 66 29.58 17.26 4.50
C ILE A 66 28.23 17.39 5.21
N VAL A 67 27.85 18.61 5.55
CA VAL A 67 26.57 18.96 6.16
C VAL A 67 25.51 19.13 5.08
N LEU A 68 24.40 18.42 5.21
CA LEU A 68 23.26 18.53 4.31
C LEU A 68 22.16 19.38 4.96
N GLY A 69 21.92 20.57 4.42
CA GLY A 69 20.82 21.46 4.81
C GLY A 69 19.48 20.99 4.23
N TYR A 70 19.13 19.74 4.49
CA TYR A 70 17.93 19.06 3.98
C TYR A 70 17.44 18.04 5.02
N GLY A 71 16.12 18.01 5.25
CA GLY A 71 15.47 16.88 5.94
C GLY A 71 15.32 15.68 5.01
N VAL A 72 14.30 14.84 5.23
CA VAL A 72 13.96 13.72 4.33
C VAL A 72 13.59 14.25 2.94
N CYS A 73 12.94 15.42 2.86
CA CYS A 73 12.70 16.19 1.64
C CYS A 73 12.20 15.33 0.47
N GLY A 74 11.07 14.63 0.68
CA GLY A 74 10.50 13.73 -0.33
C GLY A 74 11.32 12.45 -0.56
N ARG A 75 12.18 12.07 0.40
CA ARG A 75 13.18 10.99 0.33
C ARG A 75 14.37 11.26 -0.58
N GLY A 76 14.58 12.52 -1.00
CA GLY A 76 15.70 12.90 -1.86
C GLY A 76 17.06 12.82 -1.17
N THR A 77 17.11 12.76 0.15
CA THR A 77 18.34 12.60 0.95
C THR A 77 18.61 11.18 1.42
N MET A 78 17.77 10.23 1.04
CA MET A 78 17.96 8.80 1.35
C MET A 78 18.83 8.16 0.29
N GLU A 79 19.56 7.10 0.68
CA GLU A 79 20.53 6.37 -0.14
C GLU A 79 21.76 7.21 -0.55
N LEU A 80 22.05 8.32 0.17
CA LEU A 80 23.25 9.10 -0.07
C LEU A 80 24.46 8.41 0.57
N ALA A 81 25.38 7.95 -0.26
CA ALA A 81 26.58 7.26 0.16
C ALA A 81 27.64 8.24 0.66
N ALA A 82 27.97 8.14 1.95
CA ALA A 82 29.16 8.75 2.53
C ALA A 82 30.39 8.01 2.00
N ARG A 83 31.20 8.69 1.19
CA ARG A 83 32.40 8.11 0.59
C ARG A 83 33.53 7.98 1.62
N ASN A 84 34.55 8.82 1.54
CA ASN A 84 35.65 8.91 2.51
C ASN A 84 35.44 10.05 3.53
N VAL A 85 34.38 10.85 3.38
CA VAL A 85 34.00 11.96 4.26
C VAL A 85 32.63 11.68 4.86
N PRO A 86 32.40 11.89 6.18
CA PRO A 86 31.09 11.67 6.79
C PRO A 86 30.04 12.65 6.28
N LEU A 87 28.79 12.19 6.14
CA LEU A 87 27.63 13.06 5.89
C LEU A 87 26.95 13.40 7.20
N VAL A 88 26.42 14.62 7.31
CA VAL A 88 25.78 15.15 8.52
C VAL A 88 24.41 15.68 8.14
N LEU A 89 23.35 15.01 8.59
CA LEU A 89 21.96 15.31 8.24
C LEU A 89 21.16 15.67 9.50
N PRO A 90 20.16 16.56 9.41
CA PRO A 90 19.20 16.77 10.47
C PRO A 90 18.16 15.64 10.44
N ARG A 91 17.83 15.09 11.61
CA ARG A 91 16.74 14.11 11.76
C ARG A 91 15.38 14.81 11.70
N THR A 92 15.02 15.33 10.53
CA THR A 92 13.76 16.05 10.29
C THR A 92 13.14 15.66 8.96
N GLN A 93 11.81 15.79 8.84
CA GLN A 93 11.09 15.47 7.60
C GLN A 93 11.43 16.44 6.46
N ASP A 94 11.55 17.73 6.77
CA ASP A 94 11.84 18.78 5.81
C ASP A 94 12.51 19.99 6.46
N CYS A 95 12.58 21.10 5.73
CA CYS A 95 13.16 22.35 6.19
C CYS A 95 12.36 23.03 7.32
N ILE A 96 11.08 22.72 7.52
CA ILE A 96 10.29 23.30 8.61
C ILE A 96 10.78 22.76 9.95
N GLY A 97 11.05 21.45 10.03
CA GLY A 97 11.66 20.85 11.22
C GLY A 97 13.05 21.41 11.53
N ILE A 98 13.81 21.79 10.49
CA ILE A 98 15.11 22.47 10.66
C ILE A 98 14.89 23.88 11.21
N SER A 99 13.94 24.63 10.64
CA SER A 99 13.63 26.00 11.05
C SER A 99 13.03 26.12 12.44
N LEU A 100 12.33 25.08 12.91
CA LEU A 100 11.84 24.98 14.28
C LEU A 100 12.88 24.39 15.25
N GLY A 101 14.06 23.99 14.77
CA GLY A 101 15.16 23.48 15.59
C GLY A 101 15.03 22.02 16.05
N SER A 102 13.91 21.34 15.78
CA SER A 102 13.77 19.89 15.99
C SER A 102 12.55 19.30 15.28
N HIS A 103 12.62 18.00 14.96
CA HIS A 103 11.45 17.23 14.52
C HIS A 103 10.35 17.16 15.58
N TYR A 104 10.71 17.10 16.86
CA TYR A 104 9.75 17.04 17.97
C TYR A 104 8.88 18.30 18.03
N ARG A 105 9.49 19.48 17.94
CA ARG A 105 8.74 20.75 17.93
C ARG A 105 7.84 20.87 16.70
N TYR A 106 8.31 20.40 15.54
CA TYR A 106 7.46 20.31 14.35
C TYR A 106 6.27 19.36 14.56
N ALA A 107 6.50 18.18 15.15
CA ALA A 107 5.45 17.19 15.42
C ALA A 107 4.41 17.73 16.41
N GLU A 108 4.84 18.47 17.43
CA GLU A 108 3.96 19.17 18.37
C GLU A 108 3.10 20.24 17.67
N GLU A 109 3.72 21.10 16.85
CA GLU A 109 3.00 22.10 16.05
C GLU A 109 2.00 21.47 15.09
N PHE A 110 2.38 20.36 14.45
CA PHE A 110 1.51 19.61 13.54
C PHE A 110 0.35 18.92 14.28
N ALA A 111 0.58 18.37 15.48
CA ALA A 111 -0.46 17.75 16.28
C ALA A 111 -1.52 18.76 16.73
N ASN A 112 -1.09 19.98 17.09
CA ASN A 112 -1.99 21.06 17.50
C ASN A 112 -2.71 21.69 16.30
N TRP A 113 -2.02 21.83 15.16
CA TRP A 113 -2.52 22.53 13.98
C TRP A 113 -2.07 21.84 12.68
N PRO A 114 -2.69 20.71 12.31
CA PRO A 114 -2.27 19.92 11.16
C PRO A 114 -2.45 20.66 9.82
N GLY A 115 -3.39 21.60 9.76
CA GLY A 115 -3.64 22.48 8.61
C GLY A 115 -2.84 23.78 8.64
N THR A 116 -1.53 23.71 8.89
CA THR A 116 -0.65 24.90 8.95
C THR A 116 0.19 25.06 7.70
N ARG A 117 0.15 26.26 7.10
CA ARG A 117 1.08 26.66 6.05
C ARG A 117 2.22 27.46 6.65
N TYR A 118 3.43 26.90 6.61
CA TYR A 118 4.63 27.53 7.17
C TYR A 118 5.38 28.35 6.13
N MET A 119 5.82 29.55 6.52
CA MET A 119 6.67 30.43 5.73
C MET A 119 7.89 30.85 6.53
N THR A 120 9.03 31.01 5.85
CA THR A 120 10.28 31.50 6.43
C THR A 120 10.81 32.68 5.62
N HIS A 121 11.76 33.43 6.17
CA HIS A 121 12.48 34.47 5.43
C HIS A 121 13.09 33.94 4.12
N GLY A 122 13.86 32.85 4.18
CA GLY A 122 14.52 32.30 3.00
C GLY A 122 13.56 31.71 1.96
N TRP A 123 12.40 31.18 2.38
CA TRP A 123 11.35 30.80 1.43
C TRP A 123 10.86 32.02 0.68
N TYR A 124 10.46 33.08 1.39
CA TYR A 124 10.02 34.33 0.78
C TYR A 124 11.06 34.90 -0.18
N GLN A 125 12.33 34.95 0.22
CA GLN A 125 13.40 35.45 -0.63
C GLN A 125 13.56 34.65 -1.92
N LYS A 126 13.45 33.33 -1.87
CA LYS A 126 13.70 32.45 -3.02
C LYS A 126 12.49 32.22 -3.92
N THR A 127 11.29 32.33 -3.37
CA THR A 127 10.06 32.01 -4.12
C THR A 127 9.20 33.23 -4.40
N VAL A 128 9.44 34.35 -3.74
CA VAL A 128 8.65 35.58 -3.89
C VAL A 128 9.52 36.75 -4.35
N GLU A 129 10.67 36.99 -3.72
CA GLU A 129 11.50 38.18 -3.97
C GLU A 129 12.51 38.04 -5.13
N ASN A 130 13.34 37.00 -5.14
CA ASN A 130 14.45 36.81 -6.10
C ASN A 130 14.04 36.08 -7.39
N SER A 131 12.76 36.13 -7.76
CA SER A 131 12.36 35.54 -9.02
C SER A 131 12.98 36.31 -10.20
N PRO A 132 13.83 35.70 -11.04
CA PRO A 132 14.35 36.37 -12.22
C PRO A 132 13.19 36.62 -13.18
N ARG A 133 13.15 37.82 -13.76
CA ARG A 133 12.19 38.31 -14.75
C ARG A 133 12.06 37.51 -16.06
N GLU A 134 12.49 36.27 -16.13
CA GLU A 134 12.31 35.39 -17.31
C GLU A 134 11.98 33.92 -17.00
N GLN A 135 11.75 33.51 -15.74
CA GLN A 135 11.15 32.18 -15.48
C GLN A 135 10.01 32.15 -14.47
N TYR A 136 9.83 33.15 -13.60
CA TYR A 136 8.70 33.14 -12.66
C TYR A 136 8.26 34.57 -12.27
N HIS A 137 7.88 35.41 -13.23
CA HIS A 137 6.99 36.55 -12.96
C HIS A 137 5.81 36.45 -13.92
N THR A 138 4.58 36.18 -13.47
CA THR A 138 3.71 37.18 -12.81
C THR A 138 3.84 38.56 -13.44
N ASP A 139 3.78 38.64 -14.77
CA ASP A 139 3.50 39.92 -15.40
C ASP A 139 2.01 40.23 -15.20
N ARG A 140 1.79 41.19 -14.29
CA ARG A 140 0.52 41.65 -13.71
C ARG A 140 -0.12 40.69 -12.70
N ASN A 141 0.44 40.67 -11.50
CA ASN A 141 -0.30 40.98 -10.27
C ASN A 141 -1.70 40.31 -10.11
N ARG A 142 -1.82 38.99 -10.34
CA ARG A 142 -3.11 38.28 -10.31
C ARG A 142 -2.93 36.84 -9.79
N SER A 143 -3.40 36.63 -8.55
CA SER A 143 -3.32 35.42 -7.69
C SER A 143 -1.96 35.20 -6.98
N LEU A 144 -1.69 35.76 -5.81
CA LEU A 144 -2.35 35.44 -4.54
C LEU A 144 -3.80 35.93 -4.35
N PHE A 145 -4.24 37.04 -4.95
CA PHE A 145 -5.68 37.33 -5.14
C PHE A 145 -5.99 37.91 -6.52
N GLY A 146 -7.11 37.45 -7.09
CA GLY A 146 -7.91 38.13 -8.11
C GLY A 146 -7.21 38.53 -9.41
N ARG A 147 -7.29 37.66 -10.43
CA ARG A 147 -8.08 37.89 -11.64
C ARG A 147 -7.67 36.88 -12.71
N ASP A 148 -8.35 35.76 -12.67
CA ASP A 148 -8.58 34.98 -13.90
C ASP A 148 -10.07 34.74 -14.11
N TYR A 149 -10.96 35.15 -13.19
CA TYR A 149 -12.38 34.96 -13.39
C TYR A 149 -12.87 35.61 -14.69
N GLU A 150 -12.48 36.86 -15.00
CA GLU A 150 -12.88 37.51 -16.27
C GLU A 150 -12.32 36.79 -17.51
N ALA A 151 -11.06 36.31 -17.47
CA ALA A 151 -10.45 35.61 -18.62
C ALA A 151 -10.96 34.17 -18.77
N LEU A 152 -11.23 33.49 -17.64
CA LEU A 152 -11.85 32.18 -17.59
C LEU A 152 -13.34 32.28 -17.94
N ALA A 153 -14.03 33.36 -17.57
CA ALA A 153 -15.44 33.57 -17.88
C ALA A 153 -15.61 33.96 -19.35
N GLU A 154 -14.71 34.78 -19.90
CA GLU A 154 -14.67 35.12 -21.33
C GLU A 154 -14.33 33.90 -22.19
N ARG A 155 -13.51 32.97 -21.69
CA ARG A 155 -13.07 31.77 -22.43
C ARG A 155 -13.95 30.54 -22.22
N TYR A 156 -14.52 30.35 -21.03
CA TYR A 156 -15.21 29.13 -20.61
C TYR A 156 -16.62 29.37 -20.06
N GLY A 157 -17.07 30.62 -19.97
CA GLY A 157 -18.33 31.01 -19.35
C GLY A 157 -18.23 31.20 -17.84
N ASP A 158 -19.06 32.08 -17.30
CA ASP A 158 -19.07 32.47 -15.88
C ASP A 158 -19.11 31.26 -14.93
N ASP A 159 -19.99 30.28 -15.18
CA ASP A 159 -20.16 29.11 -14.30
C ASP A 159 -18.91 28.21 -14.24
N ASN A 160 -18.21 28.03 -15.37
CA ASN A 160 -16.99 27.22 -15.43
C ASN A 160 -15.79 27.95 -14.85
N ALA A 161 -15.71 29.26 -15.04
CA ALA A 161 -14.72 30.10 -14.39
C ALA A 161 -14.84 29.97 -12.87
N ASP A 162 -16.07 30.01 -12.36
CA ASP A 162 -16.38 29.85 -10.94
C ASP A 162 -15.98 28.47 -10.43
N PHE A 163 -16.27 27.40 -11.18
CA PHE A 163 -15.86 26.04 -10.83
C PHE A 163 -14.34 25.86 -10.79
N ILE A 164 -13.62 26.34 -11.81
CA ILE A 164 -12.15 26.25 -11.89
C ILE A 164 -11.51 27.01 -10.73
N CYS A 165 -12.02 28.20 -10.41
CA CYS A 165 -11.55 28.98 -9.27
C CYS A 165 -11.80 28.24 -7.96
N ARG A 166 -13.01 27.70 -7.73
CA ARG A 166 -13.35 26.91 -6.54
C ARG A 166 -12.50 25.64 -6.41
N PHE A 167 -12.17 25.00 -7.53
CA PHE A 167 -11.34 23.81 -7.57
C PHE A 167 -9.88 24.12 -7.23
N ARG A 168 -9.29 25.14 -7.87
CA ARG A 168 -7.92 25.60 -7.58
C ARG A 168 -7.75 26.09 -6.15
N ASP A 169 -8.83 26.59 -5.57
CA ASP A 169 -8.88 27.06 -4.19
C ASP A 169 -9.29 25.97 -3.19
N SER A 170 -9.57 24.74 -3.64
CA SER A 170 -10.09 23.68 -2.76
C SER A 170 -9.09 23.25 -1.68
N TRP A 171 -7.78 23.25 -1.98
CA TRP A 171 -6.73 22.97 -1.00
C TRP A 171 -6.77 23.95 0.17
N LYS A 172 -7.25 25.18 -0.04
CA LYS A 172 -7.29 26.21 0.99
C LYS A 172 -8.23 25.85 2.14
N ARG A 173 -9.20 24.97 1.90
CA ARG A 173 -10.14 24.49 2.94
C ARG A 173 -9.48 23.53 3.94
N ASN A 174 -8.36 22.94 3.56
CA ASN A 174 -7.62 21.98 4.40
C ASN A 174 -6.62 22.69 5.33
N TYR A 175 -6.44 24.00 5.16
CA TYR A 175 -5.58 24.82 5.97
C TYR A 175 -6.44 25.78 6.80
N GLN A 176 -5.99 26.00 8.03
CA GLN A 176 -6.68 26.84 9.02
C GLN A 176 -5.73 27.91 9.58
N ARG A 177 -4.41 27.72 9.39
CA ARG A 177 -3.36 28.56 9.96
C ARG A 177 -2.26 28.86 8.93
N ALA A 178 -1.81 30.10 8.89
CA ALA A 178 -0.59 30.53 8.21
C ALA A 178 0.42 31.00 9.26
N ALA A 179 1.54 30.28 9.36
CA ALA A 179 2.56 30.53 10.37
C ALA A 179 3.84 31.08 9.73
N TYR A 180 4.28 32.26 10.16
CA TYR A 180 5.60 32.79 9.81
C TYR A 180 6.63 32.40 10.88
N ILE A 181 7.66 31.65 10.52
CA ILE A 181 8.76 31.30 11.42
C ILE A 181 9.80 32.42 11.33
N ARG A 182 9.92 33.21 12.40
CA ARG A 182 10.77 34.39 12.46
C ARG A 182 12.05 34.10 13.24
N PHE A 183 13.20 34.38 12.64
CA PHE A 183 14.51 34.26 13.28
C PHE A 183 15.00 35.60 13.83
N ALA A 184 15.89 35.52 14.83
CA ALA A 184 16.58 36.69 15.36
C ALA A 184 17.54 37.27 14.29
N GLY A 185 17.51 38.58 14.09
CA GLY A 185 18.39 39.27 13.12
C GLY A 185 17.81 39.43 11.71
N GLU A 186 16.58 38.98 11.46
CA GLU A 186 15.88 39.28 10.20
C GLU A 186 15.68 40.79 9.98
N PRO A 187 15.73 41.28 8.72
CA PRO A 187 15.44 42.67 8.39
C PRO A 187 14.08 43.13 8.91
N GLN A 188 14.00 44.36 9.43
CA GLN A 188 12.75 44.96 9.90
C GLN A 188 12.35 46.16 9.03
N PRO A 189 11.11 46.18 8.49
CA PRO A 189 10.06 45.17 8.64
C PRO A 189 10.37 43.89 7.86
N ALA A 190 9.99 42.71 8.39
CA ALA A 190 10.19 41.42 7.74
C ALA A 190 9.16 41.22 6.60
N PRO A 191 9.56 41.31 5.31
CA PRO A 191 8.59 41.33 4.21
C PRO A 191 7.81 40.01 4.07
N GLY A 192 8.46 38.88 4.41
CA GLY A 192 7.85 37.55 4.42
C GLY A 192 6.72 37.41 5.45
N GLU A 193 6.82 38.10 6.58
CA GLU A 193 5.75 38.13 7.59
C GLU A 193 4.55 38.92 7.09
N GLY A 194 4.79 40.11 6.50
CA GLY A 194 3.73 40.92 5.92
C GLY A 194 2.97 40.16 4.82
N ALA A 195 3.69 39.41 3.98
CA ALA A 195 3.08 38.54 2.97
C ALA A 195 2.27 37.40 3.59
N THR A 196 2.79 36.79 4.66
CA THR A 196 2.12 35.72 5.42
C THR A 196 0.82 36.20 6.06
N HIS A 197 0.84 37.35 6.73
CA HIS A 197 -0.33 37.99 7.32
C HIS A 197 -1.39 38.34 6.27
N SER A 198 -0.95 38.92 5.15
CA SER A 198 -1.84 39.29 4.05
C SER A 198 -2.55 38.07 3.46
N MET A 199 -1.83 36.95 3.30
CA MET A 199 -2.40 35.68 2.84
C MET A 199 -3.38 35.08 3.85
N ALA A 200 -3.04 35.09 5.14
CA ALA A 200 -3.92 34.59 6.19
C ALA A 200 -5.26 35.34 6.21
N SER A 201 -5.19 36.68 6.20
CA SER A 201 -6.35 37.57 6.28
C SER A 201 -7.34 37.40 5.13
N SER A 202 -6.81 37.04 3.96
CA SER A 202 -7.57 36.95 2.72
C SER A 202 -8.10 35.55 2.44
N LEU A 203 -7.60 34.54 3.17
CA LEU A 203 -8.10 33.17 3.16
C LEU A 203 -8.93 32.82 4.41
N ASP A 204 -9.16 33.80 5.29
CA ASP A 204 -9.81 33.60 6.59
C ASP A 204 -9.11 32.54 7.45
N TRP A 205 -7.77 32.57 7.44
CA TRP A 205 -6.93 31.70 8.27
C TRP A 205 -6.36 32.47 9.45
N GLU A 206 -6.05 31.73 10.52
CA GLU A 206 -5.31 32.27 11.65
C GLU A 206 -3.87 32.62 11.23
N HIS A 207 -3.44 33.85 11.51
CA HIS A 207 -2.06 34.27 11.34
C HIS A 207 -1.30 34.11 12.65
N GLN A 208 -0.17 33.42 12.61
CA GLN A 208 0.71 33.29 13.77
C GLN A 208 2.16 33.54 13.38
N VAL A 209 2.91 34.18 14.27
CA VAL A 209 4.37 34.23 14.18
C VAL A 209 4.93 33.24 15.20
N LEU A 210 5.75 32.30 14.71
CA LEU A 210 6.46 31.32 15.53
C LEU A 210 7.92 31.76 15.66
N ASP A 211 8.51 31.55 16.84
CA ASP A 211 9.93 31.80 17.05
C ASP A 211 10.77 30.73 16.33
N GLY A 212 11.59 31.13 15.37
CA GLY A 212 12.57 30.25 14.73
C GLY A 212 13.67 29.82 15.69
N ASP A 213 14.18 28.61 15.52
CA ASP A 213 15.28 28.07 16.31
C ASP A 213 16.39 27.52 15.42
N ASP A 214 17.47 28.29 15.29
CA ASP A 214 18.67 27.91 14.52
C ASP A 214 19.63 26.99 15.30
N SER A 215 19.28 26.51 16.51
CA SER A 215 20.19 25.72 17.35
C SER A 215 20.64 24.41 16.69
N LEU A 216 19.74 23.74 15.95
CA LEU A 216 20.06 22.54 15.19
C LEU A 216 21.03 22.85 14.06
N LEU A 217 20.71 23.86 13.24
CA LEU A 217 21.56 24.27 12.11
C LEU A 217 22.94 24.72 12.60
N ARG A 218 22.99 25.46 13.71
CA ARG A 218 24.21 25.88 14.40
C ARG A 218 25.04 24.68 14.85
N ALA A 219 24.44 23.67 15.48
CA ALA A 219 25.14 22.45 15.89
C ALA A 219 25.76 21.70 14.69
N MET A 220 25.04 21.66 13.56
CA MET A 220 25.53 21.03 12.33
C MET A 220 26.74 21.77 11.76
N VAL A 221 26.69 23.10 11.63
CA VAL A 221 27.77 23.87 10.99
C VAL A 221 28.97 24.14 11.92
N THR A 222 28.80 24.06 13.24
CA THR A 222 29.90 24.21 14.21
C THR A 222 30.67 22.90 14.46
N GLY A 223 30.16 21.76 13.96
CA GLY A 223 30.80 20.46 14.17
C GLY A 223 30.42 19.76 15.49
N ASN A 224 29.34 20.20 16.15
CA ASN A 224 28.81 19.57 17.37
C ASN A 224 27.87 18.40 17.03
N TRP A 225 28.40 17.39 16.33
CA TRP A 225 27.59 16.31 15.75
C TRP A 225 27.22 15.19 16.73
N SER A 226 27.52 15.34 18.02
CA SER A 226 27.00 14.47 19.08
C SER A 226 25.56 14.81 19.49
N ASP A 227 24.97 15.86 18.92
CA ASP A 227 23.57 16.22 19.13
C ASP A 227 22.63 15.13 18.60
N TYR A 228 21.70 14.66 19.44
CA TYR A 228 20.77 13.58 19.08
C TYR A 228 19.86 13.92 17.89
N ARG A 229 19.68 15.21 17.58
CA ARG A 229 18.89 15.69 16.43
C ARG A 229 19.64 15.56 15.11
N ILE A 230 20.91 15.18 15.15
CA ILE A 230 21.80 15.06 13.99
C ILE A 230 22.07 13.58 13.73
N LEU A 231 22.00 13.20 12.46
CA LEU A 231 22.51 11.94 11.94
C LEU A 231 23.90 12.18 11.35
N VAL A 232 24.89 11.44 11.83
CA VAL A 232 26.20 11.35 11.19
C VAL A 232 26.28 10.02 10.46
N VAL A 233 26.35 10.06 9.14
CA VAL A 233 26.59 8.89 8.29
C VAL A 233 28.10 8.70 8.19
N PRO A 234 28.69 7.63 8.77
CA PRO A 234 30.12 7.42 8.72
C PRO A 234 30.59 7.14 7.29
N PRO A 235 31.87 7.40 6.95
CA PRO A 235 32.45 6.94 5.68
C PRO A 235 32.17 5.45 5.42
N GLY A 236 31.88 5.10 4.16
CA GLY A 236 31.51 3.74 3.76
C GLY A 236 30.09 3.32 4.14
N HIS A 237 29.25 4.25 4.62
CA HIS A 237 27.83 4.02 4.91
C HIS A 237 26.95 4.90 4.00
N HIS A 238 25.64 4.65 3.98
CA HIS A 238 24.67 5.50 3.30
C HIS A 238 23.53 5.88 4.24
N SER A 239 22.87 7.01 3.98
CA SER A 239 21.67 7.43 4.72
C SER A 239 20.46 6.54 4.37
N VAL A 240 19.64 6.20 5.36
CA VAL A 240 18.38 5.45 5.17
C VAL A 240 17.26 6.12 5.96
N SER A 241 16.01 5.84 5.62
CA SER A 241 14.87 6.34 6.40
C SER A 241 14.69 5.48 7.65
N ALA A 242 14.35 6.11 8.78
CA ALA A 242 14.03 5.41 10.01
C ALA A 242 12.62 5.82 10.48
N PRO A 243 11.81 4.87 10.97
CA PRO A 243 10.47 5.17 11.44
C PRO A 243 10.49 5.93 12.78
N GLY A 244 9.37 6.60 13.08
CA GLY A 244 9.16 7.25 14.37
C GLY A 244 10.13 8.40 14.64
N GLU A 245 10.60 8.49 15.88
CA GLU A 245 11.41 9.59 16.39
C GLU A 245 12.82 9.67 15.80
N GLU A 246 13.31 8.58 15.21
CA GLU A 246 14.63 8.55 14.59
C GLU A 246 14.67 9.33 13.26
N VAL A 247 13.58 9.32 12.49
CA VAL A 247 13.40 9.94 11.16
C VAL A 247 14.34 9.43 10.04
N MET A 248 15.63 9.26 10.35
CA MET A 248 16.69 8.79 9.46
C MET A 248 17.69 7.92 10.23
N SER A 249 18.41 7.03 9.54
CA SER A 249 19.54 6.29 10.10
C SER A 249 20.63 6.11 9.02
N PHE A 250 21.63 5.27 9.28
CA PHE A 250 22.63 4.90 8.28
C PHE A 250 22.86 3.38 8.22
N ALA A 251 23.31 2.87 7.08
CA ALA A 251 23.66 1.46 6.89
C ALA A 251 25.04 1.29 6.24
N SER A 252 25.81 0.27 6.64
CA SER A 252 27.18 0.02 6.16
C SER A 252 27.20 -0.64 4.79
N GLY A 253 28.11 -0.22 3.90
CA GLY A 253 28.27 -0.77 2.55
C GLY A 253 29.22 -1.97 2.41
N VAL A 254 29.73 -2.59 3.50
CA VAL A 254 30.70 -3.70 3.43
C VAL A 254 30.27 -4.90 4.28
N GLU A 255 29.91 -5.98 3.60
CA GLU A 255 29.33 -7.24 4.08
C GLU A 255 30.19 -8.13 5.01
N THR A 256 31.30 -7.70 5.61
CA THR A 256 32.27 -8.66 6.22
C THR A 256 32.65 -8.48 7.68
N HIS A 257 32.07 -7.51 8.41
CA HIS A 257 32.41 -7.30 9.83
C HIS A 257 31.24 -7.42 10.81
N LEU A 258 30.05 -7.77 10.31
CA LEU A 258 28.83 -7.89 11.10
C LEU A 258 28.86 -9.13 12.02
N ASP A 259 29.30 -10.30 11.56
CA ASP A 259 29.30 -11.53 12.38
C ASP A 259 30.25 -11.49 13.59
N GLN A 260 31.40 -10.79 13.47
CA GLN A 260 32.38 -10.72 14.55
C GLN A 260 32.05 -9.65 15.60
N ILE A 261 31.33 -8.59 15.21
CA ILE A 261 30.90 -7.52 16.11
C ILE A 261 29.55 -7.87 16.76
N LEU A 262 28.61 -8.50 16.03
CA LEU A 262 27.36 -9.04 16.59
C LEU A 262 27.62 -10.12 17.66
N GLY A 263 28.74 -10.85 17.55
CA GLY A 263 29.21 -11.76 18.60
C GLY A 263 29.63 -11.07 19.90
N ARG A 264 29.96 -9.76 19.87
CA ARG A 264 30.34 -8.95 21.05
C ARG A 264 29.17 -8.17 21.65
N TYR A 265 28.12 -7.90 20.88
CA TYR A 265 26.90 -7.22 21.35
C TYR A 265 25.75 -8.17 21.71
N ARG A 266 25.96 -9.50 21.70
CA ARG A 266 25.09 -10.42 22.44
C ARG A 266 25.31 -10.27 23.95
N ARG A 267 24.73 -9.21 24.53
CA ARG A 267 24.04 -9.28 25.82
C ARG A 267 22.85 -8.32 25.83
N PRO A 268 21.76 -8.71 26.51
CA PRO A 268 20.42 -8.23 26.28
C PRO A 268 20.24 -6.88 26.96
N HIS A 269 19.97 -5.84 26.18
CA HIS A 269 19.36 -4.63 26.72
C HIS A 269 18.01 -4.50 26.03
N GLU A 270 16.99 -4.97 26.74
CA GLU A 270 15.63 -4.46 26.65
C GLU A 270 15.71 -2.93 26.72
N LEU A 271 15.57 -2.27 25.57
CA LEU A 271 14.90 -0.98 25.59
C LEU A 271 13.49 -1.26 26.12
N PRO A 272 12.92 -0.44 27.03
CA PRO A 272 11.53 -0.60 27.38
C PRO A 272 10.75 -0.48 26.07
N GLU A 273 10.16 -1.59 25.60
CA GLU A 273 9.13 -1.49 24.57
C GLU A 273 8.13 -0.45 25.11
N PRO A 274 7.71 0.56 24.31
CA PRO A 274 6.76 1.56 24.77
C PRO A 274 5.57 0.77 25.27
N GLU A 275 5.32 0.78 26.58
CA GLU A 275 4.55 -0.24 27.32
C GLU A 275 3.49 -0.86 26.39
N ARG A 276 3.86 -1.94 25.68
CA ARG A 276 2.94 -2.61 24.74
C ARG A 276 2.01 -3.49 25.56
N ALA A 277 1.57 -2.99 26.70
CA ALA A 277 0.62 -3.64 27.56
C ALA A 277 -0.72 -3.64 26.83
N GLY A 278 -1.24 -4.83 26.56
CA GLY A 278 -2.53 -4.97 25.92
C GLY A 278 -2.66 -6.27 25.16
N ILE A 279 -3.90 -6.72 25.05
CA ILE A 279 -4.26 -7.86 24.22
C ILE A 279 -4.70 -7.35 22.85
N GLY A 280 -4.18 -7.97 21.80
CA GLY A 280 -4.61 -7.78 20.42
C GLY A 280 -5.45 -8.96 19.94
N LEU A 281 -6.38 -8.67 19.03
CA LEU A 281 -7.09 -9.67 18.25
C LEU A 281 -6.62 -9.59 16.78
N GLY A 282 -6.00 -10.64 16.27
CA GLY A 282 -5.76 -10.82 14.84
C GLY A 282 -6.94 -11.55 14.21
N ILE A 283 -7.42 -11.08 13.06
CA ILE A 283 -8.42 -11.75 12.23
C ILE A 283 -7.85 -11.83 10.81
N ASP A 284 -7.78 -13.04 10.26
CA ASP A 284 -7.43 -13.25 8.86
C ASP A 284 -8.63 -13.88 8.14
N THR A 285 -9.21 -13.15 7.19
CA THR A 285 -10.32 -13.66 6.38
C THR A 285 -9.78 -14.19 5.05
N GLY A 286 -9.53 -15.50 5.01
CA GLY A 286 -9.04 -16.21 3.84
C GLY A 286 -10.16 -16.75 2.94
N GLY A 287 -9.77 -17.37 1.81
CA GLY A 287 -10.71 -17.96 0.86
C GLY A 287 -11.44 -19.22 1.37
N THR A 288 -10.86 -19.96 2.32
CA THR A 288 -11.43 -21.22 2.84
C THR A 288 -11.82 -21.10 4.31
N TYR A 289 -10.97 -20.46 5.11
CA TYR A 289 -11.16 -20.31 6.53
C TYR A 289 -10.92 -18.86 6.96
N THR A 290 -11.62 -18.48 8.02
CA THR A 290 -11.37 -17.29 8.80
C THR A 290 -10.64 -17.71 10.08
N ASP A 291 -9.46 -17.16 10.28
CA ASP A 291 -8.60 -17.42 11.43
C ASP A 291 -8.70 -16.25 12.41
N ALA A 292 -8.73 -16.54 13.70
CA ALA A 292 -8.73 -15.52 14.76
C ALA A 292 -7.70 -15.88 15.84
N VAL A 293 -6.92 -14.91 16.29
CA VAL A 293 -5.83 -15.09 17.25
C VAL A 293 -5.87 -14.00 18.31
N VAL A 294 -5.79 -14.40 19.57
CA VAL A 294 -5.56 -13.49 20.69
C VAL A 294 -4.07 -13.48 21.00
N TYR A 295 -3.46 -12.30 20.95
CA TYR A 295 -2.03 -12.12 21.19
C TYR A 295 -1.78 -11.16 22.36
N ASP A 296 -0.88 -11.53 23.25
CA ASP A 296 -0.41 -10.66 24.33
C ASP A 296 0.88 -9.98 23.90
N PHE A 297 0.83 -8.65 23.73
CA PHE A 297 2.01 -7.88 23.34
C PHE A 297 3.02 -7.70 24.47
N GLY A 298 2.62 -7.92 25.73
CA GLY A 298 3.50 -7.86 26.89
C GLY A 298 4.35 -9.11 27.05
N THR A 299 3.74 -10.30 26.89
CA THR A 299 4.47 -11.58 26.96
C THR A 299 5.03 -12.05 25.61
N ASN A 300 4.55 -11.45 24.50
CA ASN A 300 4.79 -11.91 23.13
C ASN A 300 4.31 -13.33 22.86
N GLU A 301 3.18 -13.71 23.44
CA GLU A 301 2.61 -15.05 23.30
C GLU A 301 1.23 -15.02 22.63
N VAL A 302 0.95 -16.08 21.88
CA VAL A 302 -0.41 -16.39 21.42
C VAL A 302 -1.17 -17.03 22.58
N LEU A 303 -2.19 -16.33 23.08
CA LEU A 303 -2.99 -16.78 24.22
C LEU A 303 -4.11 -17.75 23.81
N ALA A 304 -4.68 -17.53 22.63
CA ALA A 304 -5.72 -18.37 22.06
C ALA A 304 -5.75 -18.22 20.54
N SER A 305 -6.17 -19.27 19.84
CA SER A 305 -6.46 -19.24 18.41
C SER A 305 -7.73 -20.00 18.11
N ALA A 306 -8.41 -19.61 17.05
CA ALA A 306 -9.64 -20.21 16.59
C ALA A 306 -9.69 -20.17 15.06
N LYS A 307 -10.44 -21.10 14.49
CA LYS A 307 -10.60 -21.23 13.05
C LYS A 307 -12.05 -21.59 12.73
N SER A 308 -12.63 -20.90 11.77
CA SER A 308 -14.00 -21.13 11.30
C SER A 308 -14.03 -21.13 9.78
N PRO A 309 -14.89 -21.92 9.12
CA PRO A 309 -15.07 -21.82 7.67
C PRO A 309 -15.43 -20.40 7.24
N THR A 310 -14.81 -19.90 6.17
CA THR A 310 -15.22 -18.62 5.57
C THR A 310 -16.52 -18.83 4.82
N ILE A 311 -17.54 -18.04 5.16
CA ILE A 311 -18.85 -18.09 4.51
C ILE A 311 -18.95 -16.88 3.60
N HIS A 312 -18.59 -17.02 2.32
CA HIS A 312 -18.52 -15.90 1.37
C HIS A 312 -19.85 -15.16 1.17
N SER A 313 -20.97 -15.87 1.31
CA SER A 313 -22.32 -15.28 1.26
C SER A 313 -22.68 -14.46 2.50
N ASN A 314 -21.94 -14.62 3.60
CA ASN A 314 -22.15 -13.93 4.87
C ASN A 314 -20.86 -13.96 5.71
N LEU A 315 -19.94 -13.03 5.44
CA LEU A 315 -18.63 -12.96 6.11
C LEU A 315 -18.76 -12.82 7.63
N LEU A 316 -19.74 -12.04 8.09
CA LEU A 316 -20.08 -11.89 9.51
C LEU A 316 -20.24 -13.25 10.21
N ARG A 317 -20.97 -14.20 9.60
CA ARG A 317 -21.17 -15.53 10.19
C ARG A 317 -19.86 -16.30 10.33
N GLY A 318 -18.95 -16.20 9.35
CA GLY A 318 -17.63 -16.81 9.40
C GLY A 318 -16.76 -16.22 10.51
N ILE A 319 -16.66 -14.89 10.56
CA ILE A 319 -15.89 -14.13 11.55
C ILE A 319 -16.43 -14.39 12.97
N ARG A 320 -17.75 -14.30 13.14
CA ARG A 320 -18.42 -14.60 14.42
C ARG A 320 -18.12 -16.02 14.87
N GLY A 321 -18.21 -17.01 13.97
CA GLY A 321 -17.89 -18.40 14.29
C GLY A 321 -16.44 -18.61 14.75
N ALA A 322 -15.48 -17.81 14.27
CA ALA A 322 -14.11 -17.84 14.76
C ALA A 322 -14.00 -17.21 16.15
N MET A 323 -14.64 -16.05 16.37
CA MET A 323 -14.63 -15.35 17.65
C MET A 323 -15.36 -16.10 18.77
N GLU A 324 -16.45 -16.81 18.47
CA GLU A 324 -17.23 -17.60 19.45
C GLU A 324 -16.39 -18.70 20.12
N GLN A 325 -15.32 -19.16 19.46
CA GLN A 325 -14.42 -20.19 19.96
C GLN A 325 -13.30 -19.62 20.85
N LEU A 326 -13.14 -18.30 20.92
CA LEU A 326 -12.12 -17.65 21.75
C LEU A 326 -12.65 -17.37 23.18
N PRO A 327 -11.80 -17.42 24.22
CA PRO A 327 -12.23 -17.15 25.60
C PRO A 327 -12.75 -15.70 25.76
N ARG A 328 -13.95 -15.55 26.32
CA ARG A 328 -14.59 -14.23 26.50
C ARG A 328 -13.80 -13.31 27.42
N GLU A 329 -13.13 -13.88 28.43
CA GLU A 329 -12.30 -13.11 29.37
C GLU A 329 -11.13 -12.44 28.65
N LEU A 330 -10.55 -13.11 27.66
CA LEU A 330 -9.47 -12.56 26.86
C LEU A 330 -9.99 -11.51 25.87
N LEU A 331 -11.09 -11.80 25.18
CA LEU A 331 -11.71 -10.86 24.24
C LEU A 331 -12.04 -9.53 24.92
N SER A 332 -12.56 -9.54 26.15
CA SER A 332 -12.91 -8.33 26.90
C SER A 332 -11.73 -7.37 27.18
N ARG A 333 -10.49 -7.86 27.03
CA ARG A 333 -9.24 -7.09 27.22
C ARG A 333 -8.62 -6.61 25.91
N VAL A 334 -9.24 -6.95 24.77
CA VAL A 334 -8.75 -6.57 23.45
C VAL A 334 -8.90 -5.06 23.27
N ALA A 335 -7.80 -4.38 22.97
CA ALA A 335 -7.79 -2.94 22.68
C ALA A 335 -7.56 -2.64 21.20
N ARG A 336 -7.06 -3.61 20.44
CA ARG A 336 -6.61 -3.44 19.05
C ARG A 336 -6.97 -4.66 18.24
N VAL A 337 -7.44 -4.44 17.02
CA VAL A 337 -7.78 -5.50 16.07
C VAL A 337 -6.90 -5.36 14.84
N GLY A 338 -6.11 -6.38 14.53
CA GLY A 338 -5.38 -6.50 13.27
C GLY A 338 -6.19 -7.34 12.29
N LEU A 339 -6.42 -6.82 11.08
CA LEU A 339 -7.20 -7.49 10.04
C LEU A 339 -6.35 -7.70 8.79
N SER A 340 -6.23 -8.94 8.34
CA SER A 340 -5.69 -9.31 7.03
C SER A 340 -6.75 -10.04 6.21
N THR A 341 -6.56 -10.07 4.89
CA THR A 341 -7.47 -10.82 4.03
C THR A 341 -6.82 -11.26 2.73
N THR A 342 -7.18 -12.46 2.26
CA THR A 342 -6.86 -12.91 0.90
C THR A 342 -7.99 -12.63 -0.09
N LEU A 343 -9.12 -12.05 0.34
CA LEU A 343 -10.27 -11.75 -0.53
C LEU A 343 -9.86 -10.83 -1.70
N ALA A 344 -9.04 -9.82 -1.41
CA ALA A 344 -8.54 -8.90 -2.43
C ALA A 344 -7.65 -9.61 -3.48
N THR A 345 -6.71 -10.44 -3.03
CA THR A 345 -5.85 -11.23 -3.92
C THR A 345 -6.68 -12.20 -4.77
N ASN A 346 -7.61 -12.93 -4.15
CA ASN A 346 -8.44 -13.93 -4.82
C ASN A 346 -9.37 -13.31 -5.86
N ALA A 347 -9.89 -12.09 -5.63
CA ALA A 347 -10.69 -11.38 -6.61
C ALA A 347 -9.95 -11.19 -7.95
N PHE A 348 -8.64 -10.96 -7.93
CA PHE A 348 -7.88 -10.81 -9.16
C PHE A 348 -7.44 -12.15 -9.76
N VAL A 349 -6.96 -13.07 -8.93
CA VAL A 349 -6.46 -14.38 -9.40
C VAL A 349 -7.58 -15.21 -10.02
N GLU A 350 -8.76 -15.27 -9.38
CA GLU A 350 -9.89 -16.05 -9.85
C GLU A 350 -10.71 -15.32 -10.93
N ARG A 351 -10.29 -14.10 -11.33
CA ARG A 351 -11.06 -13.17 -12.17
C ARG A 351 -12.47 -12.88 -11.65
N LYS A 352 -12.73 -13.19 -10.37
CA LYS A 352 -14.00 -12.94 -9.68
C LYS A 352 -14.09 -11.49 -9.18
N GLY A 353 -15.22 -11.09 -8.64
CA GLY A 353 -15.44 -9.71 -8.19
C GLY A 353 -16.20 -8.85 -9.19
N ARG A 354 -16.57 -7.66 -8.73
CA ARG A 354 -17.61 -6.85 -9.36
C ARG A 354 -17.07 -6.20 -10.65
N PRO A 355 -17.85 -6.13 -11.74
CA PRO A 355 -17.36 -5.56 -12.99
C PRO A 355 -17.10 -4.05 -12.84
N VAL A 356 -15.99 -3.57 -13.38
CA VAL A 356 -15.57 -2.16 -13.28
C VAL A 356 -15.52 -1.52 -14.65
N ALA A 357 -15.89 -0.25 -14.71
CA ALA A 357 -15.68 0.61 -15.86
C ALA A 357 -14.39 1.43 -15.69
N LEU A 358 -13.62 1.61 -16.76
CA LEU A 358 -12.41 2.43 -16.79
C LEU A 358 -12.58 3.55 -17.81
N LEU A 359 -12.56 4.80 -17.33
CA LEU A 359 -12.63 6.01 -18.14
C LEU A 359 -11.22 6.62 -18.25
N LEU A 360 -10.77 6.79 -19.50
CA LEU A 360 -9.41 7.20 -19.83
C LEU A 360 -9.41 8.58 -20.48
N MET A 361 -8.49 9.43 -20.04
CA MET A 361 -8.26 10.77 -20.60
C MET A 361 -6.80 10.90 -21.00
N SER A 362 -6.52 11.15 -22.28
CA SER A 362 -5.14 11.23 -22.78
C SER A 362 -5.06 12.01 -24.08
N PRO A 363 -3.95 12.74 -24.32
CA PRO A 363 -3.74 13.51 -25.55
C PRO A 363 -3.38 12.64 -26.77
N PHE A 364 -3.39 11.32 -26.61
CA PHE A 364 -3.10 10.32 -27.65
C PHE A 364 -4.14 9.22 -27.59
N ALA A 365 -4.34 8.54 -28.72
CA ALA A 365 -5.22 7.40 -28.81
C ALA A 365 -4.76 6.27 -27.89
N VAL A 366 -5.71 5.68 -27.18
CA VAL A 366 -5.49 4.50 -26.34
C VAL A 366 -6.29 3.35 -26.95
N ASN A 367 -5.65 2.20 -27.09
CA ASN A 367 -6.38 1.00 -27.45
C ASN A 367 -7.13 0.49 -26.22
N GLU A 368 -8.47 0.59 -26.23
CA GLU A 368 -9.33 0.14 -25.13
C GLU A 368 -9.18 -1.37 -24.87
N GLU A 369 -8.85 -2.16 -25.91
CA GLU A 369 -8.64 -3.61 -25.82
C GLU A 369 -7.38 -4.00 -25.02
N ASP A 370 -6.44 -3.06 -24.80
CA ASP A 370 -5.26 -3.30 -23.96
C ASP A 370 -5.64 -3.50 -22.48
N TYR A 371 -6.85 -3.12 -22.07
CA TYR A 371 -7.30 -3.18 -20.68
C TYR A 371 -8.37 -4.25 -20.51
N PRO A 372 -8.14 -5.28 -19.67
CA PRO A 372 -9.05 -6.41 -19.52
C PRO A 372 -10.17 -6.10 -18.51
N PHE A 373 -10.83 -4.96 -18.64
CA PHE A 373 -11.99 -4.57 -17.83
C PHE A 373 -13.27 -4.60 -18.66
N ARG A 374 -14.43 -4.76 -18.00
CA ARG A 374 -15.70 -5.00 -18.69
C ARG A 374 -16.10 -3.85 -19.62
N PHE A 375 -15.82 -2.63 -19.18
CA PHE A 375 -16.18 -1.43 -19.89
C PHE A 375 -14.98 -0.48 -19.85
N VAL A 376 -14.41 -0.16 -20.99
CA VAL A 376 -13.28 0.76 -21.09
C VAL A 376 -13.68 1.80 -22.12
N ARG A 377 -13.54 3.08 -21.79
CA ARG A 377 -13.81 4.17 -22.74
C ARG A 377 -12.77 5.25 -22.63
N HIS A 378 -12.24 5.67 -23.76
CA HIS A 378 -11.59 6.97 -23.89
C HIS A 378 -12.68 8.05 -23.97
N VAL A 379 -12.55 9.09 -23.15
CA VAL A 379 -13.50 10.20 -23.05
C VAL A 379 -12.78 11.52 -23.25
N ALA A 380 -13.49 12.57 -23.67
CA ALA A 380 -12.90 13.89 -23.87
C ALA A 380 -12.28 14.41 -22.57
N GLY A 381 -11.08 14.98 -22.69
CA GLY A 381 -10.25 15.41 -21.58
C GLY A 381 -8.80 15.00 -21.80
N ALA A 382 -7.90 15.96 -21.87
CA ALA A 382 -6.48 15.67 -22.03
C ALA A 382 -5.61 16.77 -21.39
N LEU A 383 -4.60 16.31 -20.65
CA LEU A 383 -3.52 17.14 -20.12
C LEU A 383 -2.19 16.73 -20.75
N THR A 384 -1.24 17.66 -20.84
CA THR A 384 0.18 17.34 -21.11
C THR A 384 0.88 16.79 -19.86
N MET A 385 2.13 16.33 -19.99
CA MET A 385 2.93 15.89 -18.84
C MET A 385 3.25 17.03 -17.87
N GLU A 386 3.18 18.26 -18.33
CA GLU A 386 3.36 19.49 -17.54
C GLU A 386 2.05 19.98 -16.90
N GLY A 387 0.95 19.23 -17.04
CA GLY A 387 -0.37 19.59 -16.49
C GLY A 387 -1.11 20.66 -17.30
N THR A 388 -0.69 20.96 -18.54
CA THR A 388 -1.38 21.94 -19.39
C THR A 388 -2.57 21.30 -20.09
N GLU A 389 -3.75 21.93 -20.02
CA GLU A 389 -4.96 21.45 -20.70
C GLU A 389 -4.80 21.50 -22.23
N ARG A 390 -5.01 20.35 -22.87
CA ARG A 390 -5.04 20.16 -24.34
C ARG A 390 -6.46 20.05 -24.86
N GLU A 391 -7.32 19.41 -24.09
CA GLU A 391 -8.72 19.17 -24.42
C GLU A 391 -9.52 19.19 -23.12
N SER A 392 -10.61 19.95 -23.10
CA SER A 392 -11.48 20.06 -21.92
C SER A 392 -12.39 18.83 -21.80
N VAL A 393 -12.83 18.53 -20.57
CA VAL A 393 -13.75 17.42 -20.30
C VAL A 393 -15.15 17.72 -20.83
N CYS A 394 -15.77 16.78 -21.54
CA CYS A 394 -17.15 16.89 -22.03
C CYS A 394 -18.14 16.24 -21.04
N LEU A 395 -18.85 17.03 -20.23
CA LEU A 395 -19.73 16.50 -19.17
C LEU A 395 -20.88 15.65 -19.72
N ASP A 396 -21.51 16.07 -20.82
CA ASP A 396 -22.60 15.32 -21.46
C ASP A 396 -22.15 13.93 -21.91
N GLU A 397 -20.91 13.84 -22.43
CA GLU A 397 -20.30 12.55 -22.78
C GLU A 397 -20.11 11.68 -21.53
N ILE A 398 -19.54 12.24 -20.45
CA ILE A 398 -19.33 11.50 -19.20
C ILE A 398 -20.65 10.96 -18.65
N GLU A 399 -21.72 11.76 -18.66
CA GLU A 399 -23.02 11.29 -18.19
C GLU A 399 -23.55 10.11 -19.00
N VAL A 400 -23.44 10.19 -20.34
CA VAL A 400 -23.88 9.11 -21.24
C VAL A 400 -23.03 7.86 -21.00
N VAL A 401 -21.71 8.00 -20.98
CA VAL A 401 -20.77 6.89 -20.80
C VAL A 401 -20.92 6.24 -19.43
N ALA A 402 -21.14 7.00 -18.36
CA ALA A 402 -21.38 6.47 -17.02
C ALA A 402 -22.69 5.68 -16.92
N ARG A 403 -23.78 6.13 -17.57
CA ARG A 403 -25.04 5.37 -17.65
C ARG A 403 -24.86 4.08 -18.47
N GLN A 404 -24.07 4.13 -19.55
CA GLN A 404 -23.72 2.95 -20.33
C GLN A 404 -22.91 1.93 -19.53
N ALA A 405 -21.96 2.39 -18.71
CA ALA A 405 -21.19 1.54 -17.81
C ALA A 405 -22.12 0.80 -16.82
N ALA A 406 -23.05 1.52 -16.18
CA ALA A 406 -24.05 0.91 -15.31
C ALA A 406 -24.95 -0.09 -16.06
N ALA A 407 -25.40 0.24 -17.28
CA ALA A 407 -26.20 -0.66 -18.12
C ALA A 407 -25.42 -1.91 -18.58
N ALA A 408 -24.09 -1.82 -18.72
CA ALA A 408 -23.21 -2.96 -18.96
C ALA A 408 -23.00 -3.84 -17.70
N GLY A 409 -23.61 -3.49 -16.57
CA GLY A 409 -23.49 -4.19 -15.30
C GLY A 409 -22.18 -3.92 -14.58
N CYS A 410 -21.56 -2.77 -14.80
CA CYS A 410 -20.48 -2.29 -13.93
C CYS A 410 -21.04 -1.82 -12.58
N GLU A 411 -20.29 -2.03 -11.51
CA GLU A 411 -20.67 -1.67 -10.14
C GLU A 411 -19.75 -0.59 -9.54
N ALA A 412 -18.66 -0.24 -10.22
CA ALA A 412 -17.78 0.87 -9.88
C ALA A 412 -17.12 1.44 -11.14
N ILE A 413 -16.63 2.67 -11.04
CA ILE A 413 -15.95 3.40 -12.11
C ILE A 413 -14.55 3.77 -11.64
N ALA A 414 -13.56 3.63 -12.51
CA ALA A 414 -12.22 4.14 -12.33
C ALA A 414 -11.92 5.19 -13.40
N VAL A 415 -11.22 6.24 -13.00
CA VAL A 415 -10.88 7.38 -13.86
C VAL A 415 -9.38 7.60 -13.83
N SER A 416 -8.76 7.70 -15.00
CA SER A 416 -7.32 8.02 -15.09
C SER A 416 -7.04 8.94 -16.26
N GLY A 417 -6.36 10.05 -15.99
CA GLY A 417 -5.92 11.04 -16.98
C GLY A 417 -4.41 11.11 -17.10
N PHE A 418 -3.85 11.25 -18.31
CA PHE A 418 -2.40 11.19 -18.59
C PHE A 418 -1.55 12.09 -17.68
N GLY A 419 -1.98 13.33 -17.44
CA GLY A 419 -1.36 14.30 -16.53
C GLY A 419 -2.00 14.40 -15.13
N GLY A 420 -2.87 13.47 -14.74
CA GLY A 420 -3.67 13.56 -13.51
C GLY A 420 -2.87 13.65 -12.20
N VAL A 421 -1.64 13.12 -12.19
CA VAL A 421 -0.73 13.24 -11.03
C VAL A 421 -0.14 14.65 -10.86
N VAL A 422 -0.15 15.46 -11.93
CA VAL A 422 0.30 16.85 -11.92
C VAL A 422 -0.87 17.79 -11.68
N ASP A 423 -1.99 17.56 -12.37
CA ASP A 423 -3.24 18.27 -12.14
C ASP A 423 -4.43 17.28 -12.13
N PRO A 424 -5.06 17.03 -10.97
CA PRO A 424 -6.16 16.08 -10.87
C PRO A 424 -7.52 16.64 -11.29
N ALA A 425 -7.61 17.88 -11.78
CA ALA A 425 -8.87 18.56 -12.11
C ALA A 425 -9.80 17.73 -12.99
N HIS A 426 -9.27 17.18 -14.09
CA HIS A 426 -10.03 16.38 -15.04
C HIS A 426 -10.52 15.07 -14.41
N GLU A 427 -9.65 14.36 -13.68
CA GLU A 427 -10.04 13.12 -13.00
C GLU A 427 -11.16 13.34 -12.00
N LEU A 428 -11.05 14.37 -11.16
CA LEU A 428 -12.04 14.70 -10.14
C LEU A 428 -13.37 15.20 -10.74
N LEU A 429 -13.32 15.90 -11.87
CA LEU A 429 -14.52 16.34 -12.58
C LEU A 429 -15.26 15.15 -13.19
N VAL A 430 -14.55 14.28 -13.92
CA VAL A 430 -15.13 13.06 -14.49
C VAL A 430 -15.70 12.16 -13.41
N ALA A 431 -14.98 11.94 -12.31
CA ALA A 431 -15.44 11.07 -11.21
C ALA A 431 -16.75 11.56 -10.58
N ARG A 432 -16.86 12.88 -10.30
CA ARG A 432 -18.10 13.46 -9.75
C ARG A 432 -19.28 13.35 -10.71
N THR A 433 -19.07 13.67 -11.99
CA THR A 433 -20.13 13.58 -13.00
C THR A 433 -20.56 12.13 -13.22
N ALA A 434 -19.62 11.20 -13.27
CA ALA A 434 -19.90 9.78 -13.41
C ALA A 434 -20.70 9.23 -12.21
N LEU A 435 -20.32 9.60 -10.98
CA LEU A 435 -21.05 9.25 -9.76
C LEU A 435 -22.49 9.80 -9.80
N ALA A 436 -22.67 11.08 -10.15
CA ALA A 436 -23.99 11.71 -10.21
C ALA A 436 -24.90 11.07 -11.27
N ALA A 437 -24.35 10.69 -12.43
CA ALA A 437 -25.12 10.14 -13.55
C ALA A 437 -25.48 8.66 -13.41
N SER A 438 -24.62 7.87 -12.75
CA SER A 438 -24.75 6.41 -12.68
C SER A 438 -25.07 5.86 -11.29
N GLY A 439 -24.80 6.63 -10.23
CA GLY A 439 -24.83 6.17 -8.84
C GLY A 439 -23.67 5.24 -8.46
N LEU A 440 -22.75 4.95 -9.38
CA LEU A 440 -21.59 4.10 -9.13
C LEU A 440 -20.46 4.91 -8.49
N HIS A 441 -19.82 4.34 -7.47
CA HIS A 441 -18.63 4.95 -6.88
C HIS A 441 -17.52 5.09 -7.92
N ALA A 442 -16.84 6.25 -7.93
CA ALA A 442 -15.80 6.58 -8.89
C ALA A 442 -14.46 6.83 -8.17
N VAL A 443 -13.41 6.12 -8.58
CA VAL A 443 -12.06 6.22 -8.00
C VAL A 443 -11.11 6.88 -8.99
N CYS A 444 -10.31 7.84 -8.54
CA CYS A 444 -9.33 8.52 -9.39
C CYS A 444 -7.93 7.89 -9.29
N GLY A 445 -7.21 7.85 -10.41
CA GLY A 445 -5.85 7.32 -10.46
C GLY A 445 -4.84 8.13 -9.65
N HIS A 446 -4.95 9.47 -9.63
CA HIS A 446 -4.03 10.34 -8.90
C HIS A 446 -4.05 10.13 -7.38
N GLU A 447 -5.16 9.60 -6.84
CA GLU A 447 -5.33 9.35 -5.39
C GLU A 447 -4.49 8.14 -4.93
N LEU A 448 -4.11 7.25 -5.86
CA LEU A 448 -3.50 5.96 -5.55
C LEU A 448 -1.99 5.91 -5.82
N THR A 449 -1.52 6.65 -6.82
CA THR A 449 -0.10 6.64 -7.19
C THR A 449 0.33 7.96 -7.82
N SER A 450 1.48 8.46 -7.40
CA SER A 450 2.16 9.60 -8.01
C SER A 450 3.04 9.20 -9.22
N ARG A 451 3.08 7.91 -9.60
CA ARG A 451 3.85 7.46 -10.75
C ARG A 451 3.29 8.02 -12.05
N LEU A 452 4.19 8.48 -12.91
CA LEU A 452 3.86 9.04 -14.23
C LEU A 452 3.31 8.01 -15.21
N ASN A 453 3.51 6.70 -14.96
CA ASN A 453 3.05 5.64 -15.86
C ASN A 453 1.52 5.56 -15.91
N PHE A 454 0.94 6.20 -16.92
CA PHE A 454 -0.51 6.31 -17.14
C PHE A 454 -1.22 4.95 -17.23
N LYS A 455 -0.64 3.97 -17.95
CA LYS A 455 -1.28 2.66 -18.14
C LYS A 455 -1.35 1.88 -16.83
N GLU A 456 -0.26 1.88 -16.06
CA GLU A 456 -0.22 1.24 -14.73
C GLU A 456 -1.13 1.92 -13.73
N ARG A 457 -1.19 3.26 -13.74
CA ARG A 457 -2.10 4.03 -12.88
C ARG A 457 -3.56 3.75 -13.20
N ALA A 458 -3.93 3.75 -14.48
CA ALA A 458 -5.27 3.39 -14.93
C ALA A 458 -5.66 1.98 -14.48
N THR A 459 -4.74 1.02 -14.62
CA THR A 459 -4.93 -0.35 -14.16
C THR A 459 -5.11 -0.40 -12.64
N THR A 460 -4.27 0.31 -11.88
CA THR A 460 -4.33 0.39 -10.41
C THR A 460 -5.65 1.01 -9.93
N ALA A 461 -6.14 2.06 -10.60
CA ALA A 461 -7.43 2.70 -10.29
C ALA A 461 -8.60 1.74 -10.50
N ALA A 462 -8.62 1.03 -11.63
CA ALA A 462 -9.65 0.03 -11.92
C ALA A 462 -9.61 -1.14 -10.92
N MET A 463 -8.42 -1.55 -10.50
CA MET A 463 -8.25 -2.55 -9.44
C MET A 463 -8.79 -2.07 -8.10
N ASN A 464 -8.46 -0.85 -7.70
CA ASN A 464 -8.95 -0.28 -6.44
C ASN A 464 -10.48 -0.20 -6.43
N ALA A 465 -11.07 0.36 -7.49
CA ALA A 465 -12.52 0.46 -7.66
C ALA A 465 -13.21 -0.91 -7.57
N LYS A 466 -12.57 -1.97 -8.07
CA LYS A 466 -13.07 -3.35 -7.99
C LYS A 466 -13.16 -3.88 -6.55
N LEU A 467 -12.27 -3.41 -5.67
CA LEU A 467 -12.13 -3.91 -4.30
C LEU A 467 -12.94 -3.13 -3.26
N VAL A 468 -13.22 -1.85 -3.48
CA VAL A 468 -13.96 -0.97 -2.53
C VAL A 468 -15.16 -1.67 -1.89
N PRO A 469 -16.18 -2.14 -2.65
CA PRO A 469 -17.38 -2.75 -2.06
C PRO A 469 -17.09 -4.05 -1.31
N MET A 470 -16.03 -4.78 -1.69
CA MET A 470 -15.65 -6.03 -1.03
C MET A 470 -15.00 -5.75 0.33
N ILE A 471 -14.07 -4.80 0.38
CA ILE A 471 -13.38 -4.43 1.61
C ILE A 471 -14.30 -3.66 2.56
N GLU A 472 -15.21 -2.82 2.05
CA GLU A 472 -16.26 -2.19 2.86
C GLU A 472 -17.13 -3.25 3.56
N SER A 473 -17.64 -4.24 2.81
CA SER A 473 -18.45 -5.34 3.34
C SER A 473 -17.70 -6.19 4.38
N LEU A 474 -16.39 -6.43 4.17
CA LEU A 474 -15.53 -7.10 5.15
C LEU A 474 -15.40 -6.28 6.44
N ILE A 475 -15.07 -4.99 6.34
CA ILE A 475 -14.89 -4.11 7.50
C ILE A 475 -16.20 -4.01 8.28
N GLU A 476 -17.33 -3.80 7.60
CA GLU A 476 -18.66 -3.76 8.23
C GLU A 476 -18.98 -5.07 8.96
N SER A 477 -18.67 -6.21 8.35
CA SER A 477 -18.85 -7.53 8.97
C SER A 477 -17.99 -7.69 10.23
N VAL A 478 -16.75 -7.19 10.21
CA VAL A 478 -15.86 -7.21 11.38
C VAL A 478 -16.37 -6.26 12.46
N GLU A 479 -16.75 -5.02 12.11
CA GLU A 479 -17.31 -4.03 13.05
C GLU A 479 -18.56 -4.59 13.75
N GLN A 480 -19.46 -5.22 12.99
CA GLN A 480 -20.65 -5.86 13.54
C GLN A 480 -20.30 -7.04 14.46
N ALA A 481 -19.36 -7.91 14.06
CA ALA A 481 -18.90 -9.00 14.91
C ALA A 481 -18.30 -8.46 16.22
N LEU A 482 -17.41 -7.47 16.16
CA LEU A 482 -16.79 -6.86 17.33
C LEU A 482 -17.85 -6.27 18.27
N ALA A 483 -18.90 -5.62 17.73
CA ALA A 483 -19.99 -5.08 18.52
C ALA A 483 -20.76 -6.17 19.31
N GLU A 484 -21.00 -7.34 18.70
CA GLU A 484 -21.64 -8.49 19.38
C GLU A 484 -20.83 -9.02 20.57
N PHE A 485 -19.50 -8.80 20.58
CA PHE A 485 -18.60 -9.17 21.68
C PHE A 485 -18.23 -8.00 22.59
N GLY A 486 -18.83 -6.82 22.42
CA GLY A 486 -18.61 -5.64 23.27
C GLY A 486 -17.32 -4.87 22.96
N LEU A 487 -16.74 -5.04 21.77
CA LEU A 487 -15.45 -4.46 21.36
C LEU A 487 -15.61 -3.24 20.44
N VAL A 488 -16.61 -2.40 20.70
CA VAL A 488 -16.97 -1.25 19.83
C VAL A 488 -15.90 -0.15 19.77
N GLU A 489 -15.08 -0.02 20.82
CA GLU A 489 -14.00 0.98 20.89
C GLU A 489 -12.67 0.47 20.30
N ALA A 490 -12.62 -0.81 19.89
CA ALA A 490 -11.39 -1.41 19.43
C ALA A 490 -11.01 -0.86 18.04
N ARG A 491 -9.77 -0.37 17.91
CA ARG A 491 -9.29 0.17 16.63
C ARG A 491 -8.96 -0.97 15.68
N ILE A 492 -9.58 -0.93 14.49
CA ILE A 492 -9.32 -1.87 13.40
C ILE A 492 -8.18 -1.34 12.53
N MET A 493 -7.08 -2.09 12.51
CA MET A 493 -5.90 -1.86 11.69
C MET A 493 -5.84 -2.93 10.61
N MET A 494 -5.86 -2.53 9.35
CA MET A 494 -5.69 -3.43 8.22
C MET A 494 -4.23 -3.55 7.83
N VAL A 495 -3.80 -4.79 7.58
CA VAL A 495 -2.45 -5.09 7.06
C VAL A 495 -2.42 -4.77 5.57
N LYS A 496 -1.31 -4.17 5.12
CA LYS A 496 -1.03 -3.88 3.72
C LYS A 496 -0.14 -4.94 3.10
N GLY A 497 -0.08 -5.00 1.77
CA GLY A 497 0.81 -5.91 1.03
C GLY A 497 2.31 -5.68 1.30
N ASP A 498 2.68 -4.53 1.88
CA ASP A 498 4.05 -4.21 2.32
C ASP A 498 4.34 -4.61 3.78
N GLY A 499 3.36 -5.16 4.50
CA GLY A 499 3.48 -5.57 5.91
C GLY A 499 3.26 -4.47 6.94
N SER A 500 3.17 -3.20 6.51
CA SER A 500 2.74 -2.13 7.40
C SER A 500 1.22 -2.12 7.55
N GLN A 501 0.71 -1.30 8.47
CA GLN A 501 -0.72 -1.25 8.80
C GLN A 501 -1.32 0.11 8.46
N MET A 502 -2.61 0.11 8.12
CA MET A 502 -3.42 1.31 7.91
C MET A 502 -4.74 1.21 8.69
N LEU A 503 -5.38 2.34 8.98
CA LEU A 503 -6.71 2.32 9.60
C LEU A 503 -7.74 1.76 8.62
N ALA A 504 -8.75 1.06 9.14
CA ALA A 504 -9.85 0.54 8.32
C ALA A 504 -10.54 1.65 7.47
N ALA A 505 -10.67 2.86 8.00
CA ALA A 505 -11.21 4.01 7.25
C ALA A 505 -10.35 4.37 6.01
N ALA A 506 -9.02 4.28 6.12
CA ALA A 506 -8.13 4.50 4.99
C ALA A 506 -8.22 3.34 3.97
N ALA A 507 -8.36 2.11 4.47
CA ALA A 507 -8.51 0.91 3.63
C ALA A 507 -9.79 0.90 2.78
N LYS A 508 -10.86 1.61 3.20
CA LYS A 508 -12.05 1.81 2.36
C LYS A 508 -11.76 2.66 1.13
N ALA A 509 -10.84 3.64 1.24
CA ALA A 509 -10.45 4.50 0.12
C ALA A 509 -9.40 3.85 -0.80
N THR A 510 -8.40 3.16 -0.22
CA THR A 510 -7.30 2.54 -0.97
C THR A 510 -7.18 1.02 -0.74
N PRO A 511 -8.25 0.23 -0.93
CA PRO A 511 -8.24 -1.22 -0.70
C PRO A 511 -7.21 -1.97 -1.55
N VAL A 512 -6.74 -1.41 -2.66
CA VAL A 512 -5.67 -2.00 -3.47
C VAL A 512 -4.36 -2.19 -2.69
N GLU A 513 -4.11 -1.40 -1.64
CA GLU A 513 -2.96 -1.57 -0.74
C GLU A 513 -3.03 -2.84 0.12
N THR A 514 -4.19 -3.46 0.20
CA THR A 514 -4.47 -4.65 1.03
C THR A 514 -4.24 -5.95 0.27
N VAL A 515 -3.96 -5.87 -1.04
CA VAL A 515 -3.60 -7.03 -1.84
C VAL A 515 -2.29 -7.61 -1.32
N LEU A 516 -2.22 -8.93 -1.20
CA LEU A 516 -1.11 -9.66 -0.55
C LEU A 516 -0.97 -9.39 0.96
N SER A 517 -1.98 -8.83 1.62
CA SER A 517 -1.95 -8.58 3.07
C SER A 517 -1.83 -9.85 3.92
N GLY A 518 -2.46 -10.96 3.50
CA GLY A 518 -2.33 -12.27 4.16
C GLY A 518 -0.87 -12.76 4.21
N PRO A 519 -0.24 -13.00 3.05
CA PRO A 519 1.18 -13.36 3.00
C PRO A 519 2.09 -12.37 3.73
N ALA A 520 1.83 -11.06 3.59
CA ALA A 520 2.57 -10.03 4.31
C ALA A 520 2.45 -10.18 5.83
N ALA A 521 1.24 -10.43 6.35
CA ALA A 521 1.00 -10.68 7.76
C ALA A 521 1.74 -11.94 8.26
N SER A 522 1.71 -13.03 7.47
CA SER A 522 2.44 -14.26 7.79
C SER A 522 3.95 -14.03 7.90
N VAL A 523 4.53 -13.25 6.98
CA VAL A 523 5.97 -12.94 6.96
C VAL A 523 6.37 -12.06 8.15
N VAL A 524 5.62 -10.98 8.43
CA VAL A 524 5.87 -10.12 9.60
C VAL A 524 5.68 -10.90 10.90
N GLY A 525 4.63 -11.72 10.99
CA GLY A 525 4.35 -12.56 12.14
C GLY A 525 5.45 -13.58 12.39
N ALA A 526 5.90 -14.29 11.34
CA ALA A 526 7.01 -15.24 11.42
C ALA A 526 8.31 -14.56 11.86
N ALA A 527 8.65 -13.39 11.31
CA ALA A 527 9.81 -12.62 11.73
C ALA A 527 9.76 -12.29 13.23
N ARG A 528 8.59 -11.82 13.70
CA ARG A 528 8.39 -11.43 15.10
C ARG A 528 8.45 -12.61 16.06
N LEU A 529 7.78 -13.72 15.74
CA LEU A 529 7.64 -14.88 16.63
C LEU A 529 8.93 -15.72 16.69
N THR A 530 9.65 -15.82 15.59
CA THR A 530 10.90 -16.62 15.53
C THR A 530 12.12 -15.82 15.96
N GLY A 531 12.11 -14.50 15.77
CA GLY A 531 13.28 -13.64 15.94
C GLY A 531 14.38 -13.89 14.90
N CYS A 532 14.12 -14.73 13.89
CA CYS A 532 15.07 -15.03 12.82
C CYS A 532 15.37 -13.77 12.00
N GLN A 533 16.66 -13.51 11.77
CA GLN A 533 17.12 -12.37 10.98
C GLN A 533 17.07 -12.68 9.49
N ASP A 534 17.65 -13.80 9.09
CA ASP A 534 17.71 -14.23 7.70
C ASP A 534 16.99 -15.57 7.58
N ALA A 535 15.89 -15.58 6.83
CA ALA A 535 15.04 -16.77 6.72
C ALA A 535 14.24 -16.76 5.42
N VAL A 536 13.85 -17.96 4.98
CA VAL A 536 12.80 -18.13 3.99
C VAL A 536 11.53 -18.46 4.75
N VAL A 537 10.51 -17.62 4.59
CA VAL A 537 9.17 -17.86 5.13
C VAL A 537 8.36 -18.53 4.02
N ALA A 538 7.79 -19.68 4.33
CA ALA A 538 6.97 -20.47 3.44
C ALA A 538 5.60 -20.69 4.10
N ASP A 539 4.57 -19.99 3.61
CA ASP A 539 3.20 -20.09 4.09
C ASP A 539 2.37 -20.94 3.13
N MET A 540 2.03 -22.17 3.54
CA MET A 540 1.26 -23.10 2.73
C MET A 540 -0.19 -23.15 3.21
N GLY A 541 -1.10 -22.68 2.35
CA GLY A 541 -2.53 -22.84 2.52
C GLY A 541 -3.08 -24.10 1.82
N GLY A 542 -4.40 -24.16 1.67
CA GLY A 542 -5.06 -25.22 0.90
C GLY A 542 -4.76 -25.13 -0.61
N THR A 543 -4.63 -23.92 -1.16
CA THR A 543 -4.52 -23.72 -2.61
C THR A 543 -3.12 -23.34 -3.07
N THR A 544 -2.40 -22.56 -2.26
CA THR A 544 -1.15 -21.90 -2.65
C THR A 544 -0.10 -22.00 -1.57
N LEU A 545 1.14 -21.82 -2.00
CA LEU A 545 2.31 -21.65 -1.17
C LEU A 545 2.90 -20.27 -1.48
N ASP A 546 2.92 -19.41 -0.47
CA ASP A 546 3.51 -18.09 -0.55
C ASP A 546 4.89 -18.11 0.09
N VAL A 547 5.92 -17.76 -0.70
CA VAL A 547 7.32 -17.77 -0.27
C VAL A 547 7.87 -16.35 -0.24
N ALA A 548 8.45 -15.96 0.89
CA ALA A 548 9.13 -14.68 1.03
C ALA A 548 10.51 -14.86 1.70
N VAL A 549 11.37 -13.86 1.52
CA VAL A 549 12.69 -13.83 2.13
C VAL A 549 12.76 -12.71 3.16
N LEU A 550 13.15 -13.08 4.37
CA LEU A 550 13.58 -12.16 5.41
C LEU A 550 15.09 -11.97 5.31
N ARG A 551 15.53 -10.72 5.38
CA ARG A 551 16.93 -10.34 5.53
C ARG A 551 17.05 -9.33 6.65
N HIS A 552 17.94 -9.57 7.61
CA HIS A 552 18.11 -8.70 8.80
C HIS A 552 16.79 -8.41 9.56
N GLY A 553 15.91 -9.40 9.65
CA GLY A 553 14.62 -9.33 10.33
C GLY A 553 13.54 -8.59 9.55
N LEU A 554 13.84 -8.13 8.32
CA LEU A 554 12.92 -7.37 7.48
C LEU A 554 12.60 -8.14 6.19
N PRO A 555 11.35 -8.07 5.71
CA PRO A 555 10.97 -8.62 4.41
C PRO A 555 11.60 -7.82 3.28
N ILE A 556 12.01 -8.53 2.22
CA ILE A 556 12.45 -7.87 0.98
C ILE A 556 11.24 -7.25 0.29
N MET A 557 11.40 -6.01 -0.17
CA MET A 557 10.36 -5.24 -0.86
C MET A 557 10.56 -5.27 -2.38
N ARG A 558 9.46 -5.21 -3.16
CA ARG A 558 9.51 -4.90 -4.59
C ARG A 558 9.21 -3.43 -4.83
N GLU A 559 10.21 -2.68 -5.27
CA GLU A 559 10.04 -1.26 -5.59
C GLU A 559 9.19 -1.03 -6.85
N GLU A 560 9.19 -1.95 -7.82
CA GLU A 560 8.38 -1.85 -9.04
C GLU A 560 6.88 -2.03 -8.78
N GLY A 561 6.48 -2.49 -7.60
CA GLY A 561 5.11 -2.76 -7.21
C GLY A 561 4.69 -4.22 -7.39
N ALA A 562 3.51 -4.58 -6.85
CA ALA A 562 3.01 -5.94 -6.88
C ALA A 562 2.57 -6.35 -8.30
N ARG A 563 2.86 -7.60 -8.68
CA ARG A 563 2.22 -8.25 -9.83
C ARG A 563 1.17 -9.23 -9.31
N ILE A 564 -0.08 -9.04 -9.71
CA ILE A 564 -1.22 -9.84 -9.26
C ILE A 564 -1.87 -10.47 -10.49
N GLY A 565 -1.69 -11.77 -10.67
CA GLY A 565 -2.08 -12.45 -11.91
C GLY A 565 -1.38 -11.81 -13.13
N ASP A 566 -2.18 -11.40 -14.12
CA ASP A 566 -1.69 -10.79 -15.37
C ASP A 566 -1.36 -9.29 -15.22
N PHE A 567 -1.64 -8.68 -14.07
CA PHE A 567 -1.62 -7.23 -13.90
C PHE A 567 -0.40 -6.75 -13.11
N ALA A 568 0.24 -5.68 -13.59
CA ALA A 568 1.23 -4.93 -12.83
C ALA A 568 0.56 -3.75 -12.13
N THR A 569 0.81 -3.60 -10.82
CA THR A 569 0.29 -2.49 -10.02
C THR A 569 1.40 -1.56 -9.58
N SER A 570 1.05 -0.31 -9.31
CA SER A 570 1.99 0.68 -8.75
C SER A 570 2.09 0.62 -7.22
N VAL A 571 1.43 -0.36 -6.58
CA VAL A 571 1.31 -0.46 -5.13
C VAL A 571 2.52 -1.17 -4.55
N ALA A 572 3.12 -0.58 -3.50
CA ALA A 572 4.23 -1.21 -2.79
C ALA A 572 3.81 -2.54 -2.17
N ALA A 573 4.62 -3.58 -2.37
CA ALA A 573 4.36 -4.89 -1.79
C ALA A 573 5.67 -5.62 -1.47
N MET A 574 5.57 -6.57 -0.55
CA MET A 574 6.64 -7.52 -0.29
C MET A 574 6.95 -8.36 -1.54
N ALA A 575 8.21 -8.73 -1.68
CA ALA A 575 8.68 -9.67 -2.68
C ALA A 575 8.25 -11.10 -2.30
N VAL A 576 6.97 -11.40 -2.51
CA VAL A 576 6.37 -12.72 -2.30
C VAL A 576 6.27 -13.45 -3.65
N GLN A 577 6.64 -14.72 -3.66
CA GLN A 577 6.46 -15.64 -4.77
C GLN A 577 5.34 -16.62 -4.40
N THR A 578 4.21 -16.54 -5.10
CA THR A 578 3.11 -17.51 -4.96
C THR A 578 3.32 -18.68 -5.91
N ILE A 579 3.19 -19.90 -5.37
CA ILE A 579 3.25 -21.16 -6.11
C ILE A 579 1.87 -21.82 -5.97
N GLY A 580 1.30 -22.31 -7.09
CA GLY A 580 0.05 -23.07 -7.09
C GLY A 580 0.22 -24.49 -6.54
N LEU A 581 0.61 -24.56 -5.27
CA LEU A 581 0.86 -25.78 -4.52
C LEU A 581 0.40 -25.56 -3.08
N GLY A 582 -0.55 -26.34 -2.63
CA GLY A 582 -1.13 -26.29 -1.28
C GLY A 582 -1.69 -27.64 -0.88
N GLY A 583 -2.29 -27.72 0.32
CA GLY A 583 -2.83 -28.97 0.87
C GLY A 583 -3.85 -29.66 -0.05
N ASP A 584 -4.72 -28.88 -0.70
CA ASP A 584 -5.80 -29.33 -1.59
C ASP A 584 -5.34 -29.47 -3.06
N SER A 585 -4.03 -29.44 -3.31
CA SER A 585 -3.49 -29.66 -4.66
C SER A 585 -3.71 -31.11 -5.09
N GLU A 586 -4.27 -31.28 -6.28
CA GLU A 586 -4.53 -32.59 -6.86
C GLU A 586 -3.23 -33.38 -7.05
N ILE A 587 -3.24 -34.63 -6.58
CA ILE A 587 -2.24 -35.64 -6.90
C ILE A 587 -2.74 -36.42 -8.11
N ASP A 588 -2.24 -36.08 -9.29
CA ASP A 588 -2.57 -36.74 -10.55
C ASP A 588 -1.67 -37.97 -10.77
N LEU A 589 -2.30 -39.13 -10.74
CA LEU A 589 -1.68 -40.45 -10.93
C LEU A 589 -1.86 -41.01 -12.35
N SER A 590 -2.49 -40.29 -13.28
CA SER A 590 -2.77 -40.77 -14.65
C SER A 590 -1.52 -41.15 -15.44
N GLY A 591 -0.36 -40.59 -15.07
CA GLY A 591 0.94 -40.84 -15.68
C GLY A 591 1.83 -41.85 -14.95
N TRP A 592 1.27 -42.67 -14.04
CA TRP A 592 2.02 -43.60 -13.19
C TRP A 592 3.11 -44.37 -13.96
N PRO A 593 4.37 -44.44 -13.45
CA PRO A 593 4.83 -44.05 -12.12
C PRO A 593 5.18 -42.57 -11.94
N LYS A 594 4.94 -41.71 -12.95
CA LYS A 594 5.15 -40.27 -12.81
C LYS A 594 3.94 -39.66 -12.12
N VAL A 595 4.17 -39.13 -10.91
CA VAL A 595 3.18 -38.39 -10.15
C VAL A 595 3.30 -36.90 -10.47
N LYS A 596 2.18 -36.23 -10.69
CA LYS A 596 2.11 -34.76 -10.79
C LYS A 596 1.30 -34.23 -9.62
N ILE A 597 1.72 -33.09 -9.06
CA ILE A 597 1.03 -32.42 -7.95
C ILE A 597 0.69 -31.01 -8.39
N GLY A 598 -0.59 -30.65 -8.33
CA GLY A 598 -1.09 -29.36 -8.78
C GLY A 598 -0.90 -29.14 -10.30
N PRO A 599 -1.13 -27.91 -10.80
CA PRO A 599 -1.62 -26.73 -10.08
C PRO A 599 -3.14 -26.75 -9.84
N ARG A 600 -3.84 -27.80 -10.28
CA ARG A 600 -5.28 -27.94 -10.08
C ARG A 600 -5.59 -28.22 -8.61
N ARG A 601 -6.67 -27.61 -8.13
CA ARG A 601 -7.24 -27.83 -6.81
C ARG A 601 -8.44 -28.77 -6.90
N VAL A 602 -8.55 -29.70 -5.96
CA VAL A 602 -9.76 -30.52 -5.75
C VAL A 602 -10.09 -30.57 -4.27
N ALA A 603 -11.34 -30.88 -3.93
CA ALA A 603 -11.67 -31.14 -2.54
C ALA A 603 -11.02 -32.48 -2.10
N PRO A 604 -10.40 -32.53 -0.90
CA PRO A 604 -9.81 -33.77 -0.38
C PRO A 604 -10.84 -34.89 -0.20
N LEU A 605 -10.42 -36.14 -0.42
CA LEU A 605 -11.27 -37.32 -0.21
C LEU A 605 -11.60 -37.55 1.27
N CYS A 606 -10.68 -37.18 2.17
CA CYS A 606 -10.88 -37.28 3.61
C CYS A 606 -12.10 -36.48 4.12
N ARG A 607 -12.63 -35.55 3.31
CA ARG A 607 -13.82 -34.75 3.62
C ARG A 607 -15.14 -35.38 3.18
N LEU A 608 -15.13 -36.54 2.51
CA LEU A 608 -16.34 -37.17 1.99
C LEU A 608 -17.39 -37.43 3.08
N ALA A 609 -16.96 -37.80 4.29
CA ALA A 609 -17.85 -38.02 5.43
C ALA A 609 -18.70 -36.78 5.79
N GLU A 610 -18.22 -35.56 5.51
CA GLU A 610 -18.96 -34.32 5.75
C GLU A 610 -20.19 -34.17 4.84
N LEU A 611 -20.17 -34.84 3.68
CA LEU A 611 -21.24 -34.80 2.68
C LEU A 611 -22.26 -35.93 2.87
N GLY A 612 -21.87 -36.98 3.59
CA GLY A 612 -22.69 -38.14 3.87
C GLY A 612 -21.89 -39.21 4.59
N PRO A 613 -22.36 -39.74 5.72
CA PRO A 613 -21.60 -40.70 6.53
C PRO A 613 -21.35 -42.04 5.82
N ASP A 614 -22.12 -42.38 4.78
CA ASP A 614 -21.96 -43.61 3.99
C ASP A 614 -21.10 -43.42 2.73
N LEU A 615 -20.61 -42.20 2.46
CA LEU A 615 -19.82 -41.92 1.26
C LEU A 615 -18.40 -42.51 1.28
N PRO A 616 -17.66 -42.49 2.41
CA PRO A 616 -16.37 -43.18 2.53
C PRO A 616 -16.40 -44.65 2.08
N ASP A 617 -17.30 -45.44 2.69
CA ASP A 617 -17.43 -46.87 2.40
C ASP A 617 -17.75 -47.13 0.93
N ARG A 618 -18.71 -46.38 0.37
CA ARG A 618 -19.10 -46.49 -1.04
C ARG A 618 -17.98 -46.10 -1.99
N PHE A 619 -17.24 -45.05 -1.64
CA PHE A 619 -16.09 -44.62 -2.42
C PHE A 619 -15.06 -45.74 -2.47
N ALA A 620 -14.71 -46.34 -1.33
CA ALA A 620 -13.77 -47.45 -1.27
C ALA A 620 -14.23 -48.65 -2.12
N GLU A 621 -15.51 -49.04 -2.02
CA GLU A 621 -16.09 -50.13 -2.82
C GLU A 621 -16.02 -49.86 -4.33
N GLU A 622 -16.50 -48.69 -4.77
CA GLU A 622 -16.58 -48.36 -6.19
C GLU A 622 -15.20 -48.00 -6.79
N ALA A 623 -14.30 -47.40 -6.01
CA ALA A 623 -12.93 -47.08 -6.43
C ALA A 623 -12.08 -48.33 -6.57
N ALA A 624 -12.20 -49.32 -5.67
CA ALA A 624 -11.53 -50.62 -5.82
C ALA A 624 -11.90 -51.31 -7.14
N ASP A 625 -13.19 -51.25 -7.49
CA ASP A 625 -13.73 -51.78 -8.74
C ASP A 625 -13.26 -50.97 -9.98
N ALA A 626 -13.10 -49.65 -9.85
CA ALA A 626 -12.51 -48.80 -10.89
C ALA A 626 -11.02 -49.11 -11.13
N ILE A 627 -10.23 -49.20 -10.06
CA ILE A 627 -8.79 -49.53 -10.09
C ILE A 627 -8.57 -50.92 -10.69
N SER A 628 -9.35 -51.92 -10.25
CA SER A 628 -9.27 -53.29 -10.76
C SER A 628 -9.50 -53.38 -12.28
N ARG A 629 -10.39 -52.54 -12.81
CA ARG A 629 -10.68 -52.45 -14.26
C ARG A 629 -9.73 -51.56 -15.04
N ALA A 630 -8.69 -51.00 -14.41
CA ALA A 630 -7.85 -49.94 -14.99
C ALA A 630 -8.66 -48.76 -15.54
N SER A 631 -9.81 -48.45 -14.91
CA SER A 631 -10.58 -47.25 -15.20
C SER A 631 -9.85 -46.06 -14.60
N ALA A 632 -9.38 -45.16 -15.44
CA ALA A 632 -8.31 -44.22 -15.10
C ALA A 632 -8.66 -43.07 -14.13
N SER A 633 -9.92 -42.95 -13.67
CA SER A 633 -10.31 -41.86 -12.76
C SER A 633 -11.11 -42.42 -11.58
N VAL A 634 -10.57 -42.20 -10.38
CA VAL A 634 -11.22 -42.38 -9.08
C VAL A 634 -11.78 -41.06 -8.56
N ASP A 635 -11.93 -40.05 -9.42
CA ASP A 635 -12.48 -38.76 -9.01
C ASP A 635 -13.98 -38.87 -8.72
N MET A 636 -14.41 -38.28 -7.62
CA MET A 636 -15.82 -38.03 -7.34
C MET A 636 -16.20 -36.61 -7.75
N VAL A 637 -17.45 -36.42 -8.14
CA VAL A 637 -17.99 -35.12 -8.51
C VAL A 637 -19.30 -34.87 -7.77
N GLY A 638 -19.48 -33.66 -7.26
CA GLY A 638 -20.68 -33.19 -6.57
C GLY A 638 -21.18 -31.87 -7.16
N LEU A 639 -22.38 -31.47 -6.75
CA LEU A 639 -22.96 -30.19 -7.15
C LEU A 639 -22.20 -29.03 -6.49
N GLY A 640 -21.96 -27.95 -7.21
CA GLY A 640 -21.36 -26.73 -6.65
C GLY A 640 -22.29 -26.03 -5.66
N GLU A 641 -21.70 -25.30 -4.72
CA GLU A 641 -22.45 -24.59 -3.67
C GLU A 641 -23.34 -23.50 -4.28
N GLY A 642 -24.63 -23.48 -3.90
CA GLY A 642 -25.59 -22.49 -4.40
C GLY A 642 -25.98 -22.65 -5.88
N VAL A 643 -25.63 -23.77 -6.51
CA VAL A 643 -25.90 -24.01 -7.93
C VAL A 643 -27.28 -24.65 -8.12
N GLU A 644 -28.15 -23.97 -8.85
CA GLU A 644 -29.41 -24.55 -9.31
C GLU A 644 -29.15 -25.55 -10.46
N PRO A 645 -29.61 -26.81 -10.36
CA PRO A 645 -29.36 -27.84 -11.37
C PRO A 645 -30.18 -27.62 -12.66
N ALA A 646 -31.10 -26.65 -12.67
CA ALA A 646 -32.12 -26.46 -13.70
C ALA A 646 -31.52 -26.42 -15.12
N GLY A 647 -32.01 -27.32 -15.99
CA GLY A 647 -31.64 -27.37 -17.41
C GLY A 647 -30.39 -28.22 -17.75
N ASN A 648 -29.62 -28.70 -16.76
CA ASN A 648 -28.46 -29.57 -17.02
C ASN A 648 -28.65 -30.98 -16.42
N ARG A 649 -28.74 -31.99 -17.29
CA ARG A 649 -28.95 -33.39 -16.90
C ARG A 649 -27.81 -33.97 -16.06
N VAL A 650 -26.57 -33.51 -16.24
CA VAL A 650 -25.41 -33.95 -15.45
C VAL A 650 -25.54 -33.44 -14.02
N LEU A 651 -25.81 -32.13 -13.85
CA LEU A 651 -25.99 -31.53 -12.52
C LEU A 651 -27.19 -32.11 -11.77
N THR A 652 -28.27 -32.45 -12.49
CA THR A 652 -29.46 -33.09 -11.91
C THR A 652 -29.13 -34.42 -11.21
N GLN A 653 -28.13 -35.16 -11.70
CA GLN A 653 -27.70 -36.43 -11.07
C GLN A 653 -26.91 -36.23 -9.77
N LEU A 654 -26.42 -35.01 -9.53
CA LEU A 654 -25.56 -34.68 -8.38
C LEU A 654 -26.31 -33.98 -7.24
N VAL A 655 -27.63 -33.76 -7.40
CA VAL A 655 -28.48 -33.08 -6.41
C VAL A 655 -28.59 -33.85 -5.12
N GLU A 656 -28.77 -35.17 -5.20
CA GLU A 656 -28.94 -36.01 -4.01
C GLU A 656 -27.62 -36.23 -3.28
N ARG A 657 -26.52 -36.40 -4.04
CA ARG A 657 -25.19 -36.70 -3.50
C ARG A 657 -24.09 -36.62 -4.56
N PRO A 658 -22.82 -36.50 -4.14
CA PRO A 658 -21.68 -36.73 -5.01
C PRO A 658 -21.62 -38.16 -5.55
N LEU A 659 -21.04 -38.33 -6.74
CA LEU A 659 -20.89 -39.62 -7.43
C LEU A 659 -19.49 -39.75 -8.01
N LEU A 660 -18.96 -40.99 -8.07
CA LEU A 660 -17.78 -41.26 -8.89
C LEU A 660 -18.04 -40.89 -10.34
N LEU A 661 -17.04 -40.28 -10.97
CA LEU A 661 -17.15 -39.76 -12.32
C LEU A 661 -17.49 -40.88 -13.34
N GLY A 662 -16.92 -42.06 -13.16
CA GLY A 662 -17.28 -43.26 -13.93
C GLY A 662 -18.72 -43.74 -13.69
N SER A 663 -19.21 -43.63 -12.46
CA SER A 663 -20.60 -43.99 -12.10
C SER A 663 -21.61 -42.99 -12.65
N LEU A 664 -21.28 -41.70 -12.64
CA LEU A 664 -22.05 -40.65 -13.31
C LEU A 664 -22.13 -40.88 -14.82
N ALA A 665 -21.01 -41.23 -15.47
CA ALA A 665 -20.98 -41.55 -16.90
C ALA A 665 -21.92 -42.71 -17.24
N ARG A 666 -21.88 -43.79 -16.44
CA ARG A 666 -22.78 -44.95 -16.60
C ARG A 666 -24.25 -44.57 -16.42
N ARG A 667 -24.60 -43.79 -15.39
CA ARG A 667 -25.97 -43.29 -15.16
C ARG A 667 -26.48 -42.45 -16.33
N MET A 668 -25.58 -41.69 -16.96
CA MET A 668 -25.87 -40.87 -18.12
C MET A 668 -25.78 -41.61 -19.45
N ASN A 669 -25.60 -42.95 -19.42
CA ASN A 669 -25.42 -43.81 -20.58
C ASN A 669 -24.30 -43.34 -21.53
N ARG A 670 -23.16 -42.92 -20.95
CA ARG A 670 -21.95 -42.49 -21.66
C ARG A 670 -20.83 -43.51 -21.47
N ALA A 671 -20.14 -43.84 -22.56
CA ALA A 671 -19.03 -44.79 -22.56
C ALA A 671 -17.78 -44.27 -21.83
N GLN A 672 -17.57 -42.95 -21.80
CA GLN A 672 -16.44 -42.32 -21.15
C GLN A 672 -16.90 -41.08 -20.37
N PRO A 673 -16.31 -40.82 -19.19
CA PRO A 673 -16.49 -39.61 -18.41
C PRO A 673 -16.43 -38.31 -19.21
N ASP A 674 -15.48 -38.18 -20.13
CA ASP A 674 -15.23 -36.94 -20.86
C ASP A 674 -16.40 -36.54 -21.78
N HIS A 675 -17.29 -37.47 -22.11
CA HIS A 675 -18.53 -37.17 -22.84
C HIS A 675 -19.62 -36.49 -21.99
N LEU A 676 -19.38 -36.30 -20.69
CA LEU A 676 -20.25 -35.53 -19.80
C LEU A 676 -19.99 -34.02 -19.87
N ASN A 677 -18.89 -33.60 -20.51
CA ASN A 677 -18.43 -32.23 -20.51
C ASN A 677 -18.26 -31.64 -19.09
N TRP A 678 -17.88 -32.52 -18.14
CA TRP A 678 -17.81 -32.21 -16.72
C TRP A 678 -16.73 -31.17 -16.39
N ARG A 679 -15.67 -31.10 -17.21
CA ARG A 679 -14.57 -30.12 -17.04
C ARG A 679 -15.05 -28.69 -17.28
N GLU A 680 -15.96 -28.48 -18.23
CA GLU A 680 -16.56 -27.15 -18.45
C GLU A 680 -17.41 -26.76 -17.23
N LEU A 681 -18.22 -27.68 -16.72
CA LEU A 681 -19.03 -27.46 -15.52
C LEU A 681 -18.19 -27.20 -14.25
N GLU A 682 -17.05 -27.88 -14.11
CA GLU A 682 -16.08 -27.63 -13.05
C GLU A 682 -15.46 -26.23 -13.20
N SER A 683 -15.05 -25.84 -14.41
CA SER A 683 -14.49 -24.51 -14.68
C SER A 683 -15.48 -23.37 -14.46
N GLU A 684 -16.78 -23.63 -14.66
CA GLU A 684 -17.88 -22.70 -14.35
C GLU A 684 -18.23 -22.68 -12.85
N GLY A 685 -17.61 -23.52 -12.01
CA GLY A 685 -17.92 -23.66 -10.58
C GLY A 685 -19.26 -24.34 -10.29
N ARG A 686 -19.89 -24.96 -11.29
CA ARG A 686 -21.20 -25.63 -11.17
C ARG A 686 -21.09 -27.05 -10.62
N LEU A 687 -19.89 -27.61 -10.68
CA LEU A 687 -19.51 -28.93 -10.19
C LEU A 687 -18.26 -28.79 -9.32
N VAL A 688 -18.21 -29.54 -8.24
CA VAL A 688 -17.01 -29.66 -7.38
C VAL A 688 -16.45 -31.06 -7.52
N ARG A 689 -15.14 -31.16 -7.74
CA ARG A 689 -14.43 -32.44 -7.81
C ARG A 689 -13.75 -32.77 -6.49
N TYR A 690 -13.83 -34.04 -6.11
CA TYR A 690 -13.16 -34.65 -4.97
C TYR A 690 -12.15 -35.66 -5.50
N GLY A 691 -10.91 -35.57 -5.06
CA GLY A 691 -9.81 -36.40 -5.54
C GLY A 691 -8.65 -36.40 -4.56
N LEU A 692 -7.64 -37.22 -4.83
CA LEU A 692 -6.49 -37.38 -3.95
C LEU A 692 -5.66 -36.09 -3.87
N THR A 693 -5.33 -35.66 -2.64
CA THR A 693 -4.62 -34.42 -2.33
C THR A 693 -3.51 -34.65 -1.31
N LEU A 694 -2.65 -33.65 -1.09
CA LEU A 694 -1.66 -33.68 -0.01
C LEU A 694 -2.33 -33.72 1.38
N THR A 695 -3.50 -33.08 1.53
CA THR A 695 -4.31 -33.16 2.76
C THR A 695 -4.67 -34.61 3.08
N ASP A 696 -5.03 -35.41 2.09
CA ASP A 696 -5.34 -36.84 2.29
C ASP A 696 -4.10 -37.61 2.77
N ILE A 697 -2.92 -37.34 2.18
CA ILE A 697 -1.66 -37.96 2.61
C ILE A 697 -1.35 -37.64 4.08
N LEU A 698 -1.57 -36.40 4.53
CA LEU A 698 -1.35 -36.02 5.93
C LEU A 698 -2.29 -36.75 6.91
N HIS A 699 -3.52 -37.07 6.49
CA HIS A 699 -4.44 -37.89 7.28
C HIS A 699 -3.98 -39.35 7.35
N LEU A 700 -3.55 -39.91 6.22
CA LEU A 700 -3.01 -41.27 6.16
C LEU A 700 -1.73 -41.44 7.00
N GLU A 701 -0.87 -40.42 7.04
CA GLU A 701 0.33 -40.41 7.88
C GLU A 701 0.04 -40.13 9.37
N GLY A 702 -1.20 -39.73 9.70
CA GLY A 702 -1.62 -39.37 11.06
C GLY A 702 -1.02 -38.05 11.56
N THR A 703 -0.44 -37.24 10.69
CA THR A 703 0.14 -35.93 11.03
C THR A 703 -0.92 -34.82 11.10
N PHE A 704 -2.08 -35.03 10.46
CA PHE A 704 -3.25 -34.16 10.54
C PHE A 704 -4.54 -35.00 10.61
N LEU A 705 -5.34 -34.84 11.67
CA LEU A 705 -6.47 -35.75 11.99
C LEU A 705 -7.81 -35.01 12.12
N ARG A 706 -8.03 -33.97 11.32
CA ARG A 706 -9.26 -33.16 11.41
C ARG A 706 -10.45 -33.84 10.74
N PHE A 707 -10.21 -34.56 9.65
CA PHE A 707 -11.23 -35.25 8.86
C PHE A 707 -11.03 -36.76 8.89
N ASP A 708 -11.88 -37.48 8.16
CA ASP A 708 -11.90 -38.94 8.15
C ASP A 708 -10.73 -39.49 7.31
N PRO A 709 -9.81 -40.27 7.90
CA PRO A 709 -8.68 -40.85 7.17
C PRO A 709 -9.01 -42.15 6.41
N GLU A 710 -10.22 -42.72 6.54
CA GLU A 710 -10.58 -44.00 5.91
C GLU A 710 -10.72 -43.97 4.37
N PRO A 711 -11.36 -42.96 3.73
CA PRO A 711 -11.40 -42.84 2.27
C PRO A 711 -10.01 -42.61 1.65
#